data_AF-A0A515KNC1-F1
#
_entry.id   AF-A0A515KNC1-F1
#
_cell.length_a   1.000
_cell.length_b   1.000
_cell.length_c   1.000
_cell.angle_alpha   90.00
_cell.angle_beta   90.00
_cell.angle_gamma   90.00
#
_symmetry.space_group_name_H-M   'P 1'
#
loop_
_entity.id
_entity.type
_entity.pdbx_description
1 polymer ?
#
loop_
_entity_poly.entity_id
_entity_poly.type
_entity_poly.pdbx_seq_one_letter_code
_entity_poly.pdbx_strand_id
1 'polypeptide(L)'
;MSGQYVNTTNRLQRLRQNPSGSHDRRVQGRRETDERHASSAARFKPAVLRYDAGSTLCERIAYAAPSLSLAGLLMNVTLRSDNKAIRKALAHVGAGRFADAERLFRSVLSSNPDDAAANHGLGLISLRRGRPHDALKLLTAALQANPAEGQYWFSFAEALLLTGASSDARNILDRAASRGLNGPEAMELRARIGHAEAIQQAVACQKAGRLAEALRILQLVLAEAPDHIDALHMMGVLAIQDERMEAAVEWINRAMAQNDAIASFHSNLGSAFAGLGRHQEAIRSLRRAIELDPDYFDARNNLANVLMEDGQLDAALAQHQDNIRRMPGHAVAHNNLGNFFRKTSDITKATECYERAIVLDPGFALAHNNLGTLLRDNGRTTAAIESFQRALEIHPDFAEAHYNLGTTLLGIGRRDEALRHFERAVELKPGFANPFINLGNLHKDAGRLDQAIACYDRVIALGVDMAKANNNIGAILLEQRKIPQAIARFSEAIRLDPQLVEAYNNKGNAHSDLGEIEQAETAYRHALSIRPDYAEAMNNLAGNLKGQGRNDEAIENYRAAVATKPDLVSAHNNLIMMLGYADVPHEVVVDQARLFDRDISAALLRHRPFGNAIDPDRKLRIGYVSGDFRSHAVNYFFEPLLTHHDKRHFEIFAYTTISEEDEVTARLKPHFDRWQNIRYLDDDAAADLIESDAIDILIDMSGHMAANRLLVFARKPAPVQATWLGFTTITGVSAIDYRITDPHTDPVGMTERYNTETLWRLPKSFCCYEPRRDISAPIDHVPSDDNVHVTFGCFNNFSKVTDRTLERWAEILERVSDSRLLLEIIGIDGTDFKAQTLTRLARLGLPVDRVILEPRKRSNQYVLYDRIDIALDPFPFNGGTTTLDALWMNVPVVALAGGYFTARLCASILENIGLPELIATDEEGYVARAVALAADLDRRRALRRDLRQMMARSPMMDFSGFARDIETAYREMWRIWCDSQAAA
;
A
#
# COMPACT_ATOMS: atom_id res chain seq x y z
N MET A 1 -6.40 -6.38 -3.40
CA MET A 1 -5.48 -7.32 -4.08
C MET A 1 -4.44 -7.74 -3.08
N SER A 2 -4.51 -9.01 -2.75
CA SER A 2 -3.84 -9.74 -1.67
C SER A 2 -2.35 -9.93 -2.01
N GLY A 3 -1.52 -9.50 -1.07
CA GLY A 3 -0.09 -9.31 -1.21
C GLY A 3 0.73 -10.55 -0.87
N GLN A 4 0.92 -11.32 -1.91
CA GLN A 4 1.76 -12.49 -2.10
C GLN A 4 3.28 -12.13 -2.24
N TYR A 5 4.08 -12.24 -1.16
CA TYR A 5 5.06 -13.30 -0.90
C TYR A 5 6.28 -13.48 -1.92
N VAL A 6 7.57 -13.44 -1.43
CA VAL A 6 8.83 -14.23 -1.79
C VAL A 6 10.19 -13.47 -1.96
N ASN A 7 11.25 -14.21 -1.59
CA ASN A 7 12.64 -13.95 -1.14
C ASN A 7 13.76 -13.82 -2.20
N THR A 8 14.89 -13.18 -1.85
CA THR A 8 16.24 -13.82 -1.72
C THR A 8 17.41 -12.86 -1.33
N THR A 9 17.99 -13.11 -0.15
CA THR A 9 19.43 -13.26 0.19
C THR A 9 20.48 -12.14 -0.05
N ASN A 10 20.95 -11.45 1.02
CA ASN A 10 22.38 -11.49 1.46
C ASN A 10 22.73 -10.69 2.75
N ARG A 11 23.44 -11.40 3.63
CA ARG A 11 24.46 -11.06 4.66
C ARG A 11 24.62 -9.65 5.28
N LEU A 12 24.37 -9.65 6.60
CA LEU A 12 25.29 -9.32 7.72
C LEU A 12 25.94 -7.92 7.83
N GLN A 13 25.41 -7.21 8.84
CA GLN A 13 26.11 -6.65 10.02
C GLN A 13 26.69 -5.23 10.01
N ARG A 14 25.95 -4.42 10.79
CA ARG A 14 26.38 -3.59 11.93
C ARG A 14 27.12 -2.29 11.61
N LEU A 15 26.48 -1.19 11.99
CA LEU A 15 27.03 -0.25 12.98
C LEU A 15 25.91 0.47 13.73
N ARG A 16 25.96 0.35 15.06
CA ARG A 16 25.19 1.12 16.05
C ARG A 16 25.71 2.56 16.05
N GLN A 17 24.83 3.55 16.19
CA GLN A 17 24.97 4.62 17.20
C GLN A 17 23.70 5.45 17.34
N ASN A 18 23.50 5.88 18.58
CA ASN A 18 22.27 6.38 19.19
C ASN A 18 21.93 7.85 18.86
N PRO A 19 20.71 8.29 19.20
CA PRO A 19 20.12 9.55 18.76
C PRO A 19 20.30 10.67 19.79
N SER A 20 20.17 11.91 19.33
CA SER A 20 19.87 13.05 20.20
C SER A 20 19.25 14.18 19.39
N GLY A 21 18.14 14.74 19.86
CA GLY A 21 17.70 16.05 19.39
C GLY A 21 16.20 16.23 19.24
N SER A 22 15.48 16.07 20.34
CA SER A 22 14.21 16.75 20.61
C SER A 22 14.17 18.18 20.04
N HIS A 23 13.05 18.62 19.47
CA HIS A 23 12.43 19.91 19.82
C HIS A 23 10.97 19.95 19.37
N ASP A 24 10.12 19.95 20.39
CA ASP A 24 8.67 20.04 20.38
C ASP A 24 8.28 21.53 20.35
N ARG A 25 7.49 21.97 19.37
CA ARG A 25 6.77 23.25 19.44
C ARG A 25 5.36 23.08 18.86
N ARG A 26 4.42 22.99 19.80
CA ARG A 26 2.99 23.23 19.63
C ARG A 26 2.74 24.63 19.05
N VAL A 27 1.89 24.71 18.03
CA VAL A 27 1.01 25.86 17.80
C VAL A 27 -0.38 25.36 17.45
N GLN A 28 -1.36 26.02 18.04
CA GLN A 28 -2.72 25.64 18.28
C GLN A 28 -3.64 26.50 17.39
N GLY A 29 -4.61 25.86 16.73
CA GLY A 29 -5.92 26.44 16.41
C GLY A 29 -6.10 27.15 15.07
N ARG A 30 -7.00 26.62 14.22
CA ARG A 30 -8.37 27.16 14.03
C ARG A 30 -9.20 26.23 13.13
N ARG A 31 -10.48 26.11 13.49
CA ARG A 31 -11.57 25.41 12.80
C ARG A 31 -12.29 26.39 11.87
N GLU A 32 -12.77 25.91 10.73
CA GLU A 32 -13.97 26.32 9.97
C GLU A 32 -14.10 25.33 8.77
N THR A 33 -14.99 24.33 8.87
CA THR A 33 -16.40 24.22 8.37
C THR A 33 -16.53 23.82 6.89
N ASP A 34 -17.19 22.67 6.73
CA ASP A 34 -18.03 22.17 5.63
C ASP A 34 -17.56 22.25 4.17
N GLU A 35 -17.34 21.07 3.57
CA GLU A 35 -17.76 20.86 2.17
C GLU A 35 -17.95 19.36 1.82
N ARG A 36 -18.88 19.13 0.89
CA ARG A 36 -19.61 17.88 0.61
C ARG A 36 -18.77 16.85 -0.14
N HIS A 37 -19.09 15.58 0.12
CA HIS A 37 -18.49 14.38 -0.44
C HIS A 37 -18.68 14.26 -1.96
N ALA A 38 -17.60 13.92 -2.68
CA ALA A 38 -17.64 13.39 -4.04
C ALA A 38 -16.61 12.27 -4.21
N SER A 39 -17.11 11.12 -4.70
CA SER A 39 -16.47 9.87 -5.16
C SER A 39 -14.96 9.89 -5.46
N SER A 40 -14.28 8.83 -4.99
CA SER A 40 -12.84 8.54 -5.10
C SER A 40 -12.38 8.13 -6.52
N ALA A 41 -12.61 8.97 -7.52
CA ALA A 41 -11.71 8.99 -8.66
C ALA A 41 -10.44 9.71 -8.22
N ALA A 42 -9.27 9.07 -8.34
CA ALA A 42 -8.00 9.73 -8.14
C ALA A 42 -8.03 11.06 -8.91
N ARG A 43 -8.06 12.20 -8.20
CA ARG A 43 -7.80 13.50 -8.78
C ARG A 43 -6.35 13.44 -9.24
N PHE A 44 -6.14 12.95 -10.45
CA PHE A 44 -5.01 13.31 -11.27
C PHE A 44 -5.03 14.83 -11.27
N LYS A 45 -4.19 15.46 -10.43
CA LYS A 45 -3.65 16.77 -10.79
C LYS A 45 -3.05 16.51 -12.16
N PRO A 46 -3.57 17.10 -13.25
CA PRO A 46 -2.89 16.98 -14.52
C PRO A 46 -1.45 17.45 -14.29
N ALA A 47 -0.50 16.93 -15.05
CA ALA A 47 0.78 17.60 -15.20
C ALA A 47 0.51 18.94 -15.91
N VAL A 48 -0.10 19.89 -15.20
CA VAL A 48 -0.40 21.23 -15.67
C VAL A 48 0.95 21.89 -15.80
N LEU A 49 1.31 22.24 -17.03
CA LEU A 49 2.44 23.11 -17.38
C LEU A 49 3.85 22.54 -17.14
N ARG A 50 4.03 21.22 -17.16
CA ARG A 50 5.38 20.64 -17.41
C ARG A 50 5.58 20.30 -18.88
N TYR A 51 5.15 21.20 -19.77
CA TYR A 51 5.79 21.31 -21.07
C TYR A 51 6.84 22.39 -20.93
N ASP A 52 8.05 22.05 -21.33
CA ASP A 52 9.30 22.81 -21.24
C ASP A 52 9.11 24.34 -21.29
N ALA A 53 8.86 24.98 -20.14
CA ALA A 53 8.86 26.45 -20.05
C ALA A 53 10.23 27.05 -20.45
N GLY A 54 11.24 26.20 -20.68
CA GLY A 54 12.55 26.54 -21.20
C GLY A 54 12.66 26.52 -22.73
N SER A 55 11.74 25.92 -23.50
CA SER A 55 11.93 25.83 -24.96
C SER A 55 11.68 27.15 -25.67
N THR A 56 10.72 27.96 -25.21
CA THR A 56 10.36 29.24 -25.87
C THR A 56 11.03 30.48 -25.29
N LEU A 57 11.67 30.40 -24.12
CA LEU A 57 12.42 31.56 -23.61
C LEU A 57 13.67 31.87 -24.46
N CYS A 58 14.18 30.88 -25.20
CA CYS A 58 15.48 31.00 -25.84
C CYS A 58 15.54 31.84 -27.10
N GLU A 59 14.43 32.12 -27.77
CA GLU A 59 14.52 32.77 -29.08
C GLU A 59 14.26 34.28 -29.04
N ARG A 60 13.73 34.84 -27.95
CA ARG A 60 13.42 36.28 -27.87
C ARG A 60 13.69 36.85 -26.49
N ILE A 61 14.97 37.02 -26.16
CA ILE A 61 15.38 38.03 -25.16
C ILE A 61 14.89 39.37 -25.70
N ALA A 62 14.11 40.10 -24.91
CA ALA A 62 13.58 41.39 -25.32
C ALA A 62 14.70 42.42 -25.20
N TYR A 63 15.55 42.53 -26.23
CA TYR A 63 16.58 43.56 -26.26
C TYR A 63 15.91 44.93 -26.14
N ALA A 64 16.10 45.57 -24.98
CA ALA A 64 15.53 46.85 -24.63
C ALA A 64 15.78 47.90 -25.74
N ALA A 65 14.85 48.85 -25.88
CA ALA A 65 14.97 49.95 -26.82
C ALA A 65 16.34 50.68 -26.67
N PRO A 66 16.89 51.26 -27.76
CA PRO A 66 18.16 51.98 -27.72
C PRO A 66 18.16 53.02 -26.60
N SER A 67 19.14 52.99 -25.69
CA SER A 67 19.11 53.82 -24.47
C SER A 67 19.48 55.27 -24.75
N LEU A 68 20.18 55.53 -25.85
CA LEU A 68 20.65 56.87 -26.12
C LEU A 68 19.58 57.72 -26.80
N SER A 69 19.29 58.88 -26.20
CA SER A 69 18.57 59.92 -26.92
C SER A 69 19.40 60.30 -28.15
N LEU A 70 18.79 60.20 -29.32
CA LEU A 70 19.40 60.59 -30.59
C LEU A 70 19.94 62.04 -30.51
N ALA A 71 19.29 62.88 -29.69
CA ALA A 71 19.69 64.25 -29.40
C ALA A 71 21.05 64.37 -28.67
N GLY A 72 21.38 63.41 -27.79
CA GLY A 72 22.66 63.35 -27.07
C GLY A 72 23.84 62.94 -27.95
N LEU A 73 23.69 61.88 -28.77
CA LEU A 73 24.75 61.43 -29.69
C LEU A 73 25.14 62.47 -30.75
N LEU A 74 24.17 63.27 -31.19
CA LEU A 74 24.36 64.13 -32.36
C LEU A 74 24.86 65.52 -31.99
N MET A 75 24.73 65.93 -30.73
CA MET A 75 25.11 67.28 -30.29
C MET A 75 26.62 67.54 -30.46
N ASN A 76 27.47 66.51 -30.32
CA ASN A 76 28.92 66.61 -30.56
C ASN A 76 29.33 66.51 -32.04
N VAL A 77 28.63 65.71 -32.85
CA VAL A 77 28.91 65.57 -34.31
C VAL A 77 28.50 66.84 -35.06
N THR A 78 27.46 67.54 -34.59
CA THR A 78 26.91 68.76 -35.23
C THR A 78 27.92 69.92 -35.24
N LEU A 79 28.85 69.98 -34.29
CA LEU A 79 29.82 71.07 -34.13
C LEU A 79 31.12 70.89 -34.94
N ARG A 80 31.36 69.71 -35.56
CA ARG A 80 32.65 69.36 -36.18
C ARG A 80 32.63 69.04 -37.67
N SER A 81 31.45 68.94 -38.30
CA SER A 81 31.38 68.64 -39.74
C SER A 81 31.50 69.92 -40.57
N ASP A 82 32.47 69.98 -41.49
CA ASP A 82 32.63 71.07 -42.46
C ASP A 82 31.54 71.06 -43.55
N ASN A 83 30.83 69.93 -43.69
CA ASN A 83 29.81 69.73 -44.71
C ASN A 83 28.45 70.33 -44.28
N LYS A 84 28.00 71.36 -45.01
CA LYS A 84 26.73 72.06 -44.77
C LYS A 84 25.50 71.13 -44.85
N ALA A 85 25.54 70.12 -45.72
CA ALA A 85 24.45 69.15 -45.85
C ALA A 85 24.36 68.22 -44.64
N ILE A 86 25.50 67.79 -44.08
CA ILE A 86 25.57 66.98 -42.85
C ILE A 86 25.07 67.77 -41.64
N ARG A 87 25.51 69.02 -41.45
CA ARG A 87 24.99 69.89 -40.37
C ARG A 87 23.48 70.05 -40.44
N LYS A 88 22.94 70.24 -41.65
CA LYS A 88 21.49 70.33 -41.87
C LYS A 88 20.79 69.00 -41.57
N ALA A 89 21.34 67.87 -42.01
CA ALA A 89 20.82 66.54 -41.71
C ALA A 89 20.76 66.29 -40.20
N LEU A 90 21.85 66.54 -39.48
CA LEU A 90 21.94 66.41 -38.02
C LEU A 90 20.92 67.31 -37.29
N ALA A 91 20.70 68.54 -37.77
CA ALA A 91 19.65 69.41 -37.23
C ALA A 91 18.23 68.85 -37.47
N HIS A 92 17.98 68.21 -38.62
CA HIS A 92 16.72 67.50 -38.86
C HIS A 92 16.56 66.30 -37.92
N VAL A 93 17.64 65.57 -37.63
CA VAL A 93 17.60 64.47 -36.66
C VAL A 93 17.31 64.98 -35.24
N GLY A 94 17.97 66.06 -34.80
CA GLY A 94 17.72 66.70 -33.49
C GLY A 94 16.29 67.24 -33.34
N ALA A 95 15.63 67.60 -34.45
CA ALA A 95 14.25 68.04 -34.49
C ALA A 95 13.23 66.92 -34.77
N GLY A 96 13.65 65.64 -34.74
CA GLY A 96 12.77 64.48 -34.96
C GLY A 96 12.30 64.27 -36.40
N ARG A 97 12.81 65.05 -37.37
CA ARG A 97 12.44 64.97 -38.80
C ARG A 97 13.31 63.94 -39.53
N PHE A 98 13.19 62.67 -39.18
CA PHE A 98 14.07 61.59 -39.65
C PHE A 98 14.02 61.34 -41.15
N ALA A 99 12.86 61.53 -41.80
CA ALA A 99 12.72 61.36 -43.24
C ALA A 99 13.52 62.42 -44.04
N ASP A 100 13.57 63.65 -43.52
CA ASP A 100 14.34 64.73 -44.13
C ASP A 100 15.84 64.57 -43.87
N ALA A 101 16.21 64.13 -42.67
CA ALA A 101 17.59 63.80 -42.33
C ALA A 101 18.13 62.65 -43.20
N GLU A 102 17.36 61.58 -43.36
CA GLU A 102 17.72 60.44 -44.21
C GLU A 102 17.94 60.85 -45.67
N ARG A 103 17.07 61.71 -46.22
CA ARG A 103 17.23 62.22 -47.59
C ARG A 103 18.54 62.98 -47.76
N LEU A 104 18.90 63.81 -46.77
CA LEU A 104 20.14 64.58 -46.80
C LEU A 104 21.37 63.69 -46.62
N PHE A 105 21.35 62.72 -45.70
CA PHE A 105 22.46 61.78 -45.55
C PHE A 105 22.67 60.93 -46.81
N ARG A 106 21.60 60.42 -47.43
CA ARG A 106 21.69 59.67 -48.70
C ARG A 106 22.23 60.52 -49.84
N SER A 107 21.88 61.82 -49.90
CA SER A 107 22.43 62.76 -50.89
C SER A 107 23.92 63.03 -50.69
N VAL A 108 24.42 62.98 -49.44
CA VAL A 108 25.86 63.07 -49.19
C VAL A 108 26.54 61.78 -49.63
N LEU A 109 25.97 60.62 -49.28
CA LEU A 109 26.51 59.31 -49.67
C LEU A 109 26.50 59.05 -51.17
N SER A 110 25.57 59.64 -51.94
CA SER A 110 25.60 59.54 -53.40
C SER A 110 26.78 60.28 -54.03
N SER A 111 27.38 61.24 -53.32
CA SER A 111 28.53 62.03 -53.78
C SER A 111 29.84 61.57 -53.14
N ASN A 112 29.77 61.06 -51.90
CA ASN A 112 30.88 60.47 -51.16
C ASN A 112 30.39 59.25 -50.35
N PRO A 113 30.48 58.03 -50.91
CA PRO A 113 29.98 56.81 -50.26
C PRO A 113 30.63 56.49 -48.90
N ASP A 114 31.86 56.95 -48.67
CA ASP A 114 32.64 56.68 -47.45
C ASP A 114 32.53 57.80 -46.40
N ASP A 115 31.57 58.72 -46.53
CA ASP A 115 31.35 59.79 -45.55
C ASP A 115 30.94 59.20 -44.18
N ALA A 116 31.85 59.28 -43.22
CA ALA A 116 31.69 58.64 -41.91
C ALA A 116 30.48 59.17 -41.13
N ALA A 117 30.20 60.48 -41.20
CA ALA A 117 29.10 61.11 -40.49
C ALA A 117 27.74 60.79 -41.12
N ALA A 118 27.68 60.69 -42.45
CA ALA A 118 26.45 60.29 -43.15
C ALA A 118 26.09 58.82 -42.90
N ASN A 119 27.10 57.93 -42.94
CA ASN A 119 26.93 56.51 -42.63
C ASN A 119 26.52 56.29 -41.17
N HIS A 120 27.14 56.99 -40.22
CA HIS A 120 26.75 56.93 -38.80
C HIS A 120 25.32 57.43 -38.58
N GLY A 121 24.96 58.57 -39.16
CA GLY A 121 23.62 59.17 -39.06
C GLY A 121 22.51 58.25 -39.61
N LEU A 122 22.73 57.60 -40.76
CA LEU A 122 21.79 56.59 -41.27
C LEU A 122 21.75 55.34 -40.40
N GLY A 123 22.90 54.89 -39.88
CA GLY A 123 22.97 53.77 -38.94
C GLY A 123 22.12 54.02 -37.68
N LEU A 124 22.20 55.21 -37.10
CA LEU A 124 21.39 55.61 -35.94
C LEU A 124 19.90 55.70 -36.26
N ILE A 125 19.53 56.21 -37.44
CA ILE A 125 18.12 56.21 -37.90
C ILE A 125 17.61 54.77 -38.05
N SER A 126 18.44 53.85 -38.56
CA SER A 126 18.11 52.42 -38.69
C SER A 126 17.93 51.75 -37.33
N LEU A 127 18.81 52.02 -36.35
CA LEU A 127 18.64 51.55 -34.98
C LEU A 127 17.34 52.07 -34.37
N ARG A 128 17.02 53.36 -34.56
CA ARG A 128 15.79 53.96 -34.04
C ARG A 128 14.52 53.37 -34.65
N ARG A 129 14.59 52.90 -35.89
CA ARG A 129 13.49 52.21 -36.60
C ARG A 129 13.41 50.72 -36.28
N GLY A 130 14.19 50.22 -35.32
CA GLY A 130 14.20 48.81 -34.95
C GLY A 130 14.81 47.90 -36.02
N ARG A 131 15.74 48.42 -36.83
CA ARG A 131 16.46 47.66 -37.86
C ARG A 131 17.96 47.56 -37.56
N PRO A 132 18.35 46.84 -36.49
CA PRO A 132 19.73 46.78 -36.05
C PRO A 132 20.65 46.05 -37.04
N HIS A 133 20.15 45.03 -37.75
CA HIS A 133 20.90 44.38 -38.83
C HIS A 133 21.22 45.32 -40.00
N ASP A 134 20.28 46.18 -40.39
CA ASP A 134 20.51 47.21 -41.42
C ASP A 134 21.52 48.26 -40.94
N ALA A 135 21.47 48.60 -39.64
CA ALA A 135 22.39 49.54 -39.02
C ALA A 135 23.83 49.03 -38.99
N LEU A 136 24.06 47.73 -38.77
CA LEU A 136 25.41 47.16 -38.68
C LEU A 136 26.27 47.47 -39.91
N LYS A 137 25.70 47.39 -41.13
CA LYS A 137 26.43 47.70 -42.37
C LYS A 137 26.86 49.16 -42.43
N LEU A 138 25.93 50.08 -42.11
CA LEU A 138 26.15 51.52 -42.13
C LEU A 138 27.14 51.95 -41.04
N LEU A 139 27.01 51.39 -39.83
CA LEU A 139 27.90 51.69 -38.70
C LEU A 139 29.30 51.11 -38.90
N THR A 140 29.43 49.97 -39.59
CA THR A 140 30.73 49.42 -39.99
C THR A 140 31.45 50.38 -40.93
N ALA A 141 30.76 50.89 -41.96
CA ALA A 141 31.34 51.85 -42.91
C ALA A 141 31.76 53.15 -42.22
N ALA A 142 30.95 53.66 -41.29
CA ALA A 142 31.30 54.84 -40.49
C ALA A 142 32.55 54.63 -39.63
N LEU A 143 32.63 53.47 -38.96
CA LEU A 143 33.75 53.12 -38.09
C LEU A 143 35.06 52.91 -38.86
N GLN A 144 34.98 52.32 -40.06
CA GLN A 144 36.13 52.13 -40.95
C GLN A 144 36.66 53.45 -41.50
N ALA A 145 35.76 54.37 -41.88
CA ALA A 145 36.13 55.66 -42.45
C ALA A 145 36.76 56.62 -41.42
N ASN A 146 36.38 56.55 -40.14
CA ASN A 146 37.01 57.33 -39.08
C ASN A 146 37.01 56.60 -37.71
N PRO A 147 38.03 55.77 -37.44
CA PRO A 147 38.10 55.00 -36.19
C PRO A 147 38.53 55.82 -34.96
N ALA A 148 38.88 57.10 -35.13
CA ALA A 148 39.26 57.98 -34.02
C ALA A 148 38.04 58.54 -33.24
N GLU A 149 36.84 58.44 -33.82
CA GLU A 149 35.61 58.95 -33.21
C GLU A 149 34.96 57.88 -32.31
N GLY A 150 34.92 58.14 -30.99
CA GLY A 150 34.43 57.19 -30.00
C GLY A 150 32.96 56.81 -30.19
N GLN A 151 32.14 57.76 -30.65
CA GLN A 151 30.72 57.55 -30.84
C GLN A 151 30.40 56.43 -31.85
N TYR A 152 31.26 56.23 -32.86
CA TYR A 152 31.05 55.21 -33.88
C TYR A 152 31.25 53.80 -33.31
N TRP A 153 32.24 53.64 -32.42
CA TRP A 153 32.46 52.40 -31.68
C TRP A 153 31.27 52.05 -30.79
N PHE A 154 30.73 53.03 -30.06
CA PHE A 154 29.62 52.82 -29.12
C PHE A 154 28.33 52.48 -29.87
N SER A 155 28.00 53.19 -30.96
CA SER A 155 26.82 52.87 -31.77
C SER A 155 26.94 51.51 -32.46
N PHE A 156 28.14 51.09 -32.86
CA PHE A 156 28.36 49.77 -33.43
C PHE A 156 28.23 48.64 -32.39
N ALA A 157 28.82 48.83 -31.20
CA ALA A 157 28.64 47.91 -30.08
C ALA A 157 27.18 47.83 -29.63
N GLU A 158 26.44 48.95 -29.61
CA GLU A 158 25.01 48.96 -29.31
C GLU A 158 24.20 48.21 -30.39
N ALA A 159 24.52 48.39 -31.67
CA ALA A 159 23.90 47.63 -32.75
C ALA A 159 24.14 46.12 -32.60
N LEU A 160 25.36 45.71 -32.25
CA LEU A 160 25.70 44.31 -31.99
C LEU A 160 24.93 43.74 -30.80
N LEU A 161 24.86 44.48 -29.69
CA LEU A 161 24.08 44.11 -28.52
C LEU A 161 22.59 43.93 -28.87
N LEU A 162 22.01 44.83 -29.65
CA LEU A 162 20.61 44.75 -30.10
C LEU A 162 20.33 43.59 -31.08
N THR A 163 21.36 43.07 -31.75
CA THR A 163 21.27 41.82 -32.54
C THR A 163 21.55 40.55 -31.72
N GLY A 164 21.82 40.69 -30.43
CA GLY A 164 22.16 39.59 -29.52
C GLY A 164 23.59 39.07 -29.59
N ALA A 165 24.46 39.77 -30.32
CA ALA A 165 25.89 39.48 -30.43
C ALA A 165 26.66 40.14 -29.26
N SER A 166 26.29 39.85 -28.01
CA SER A 166 26.83 40.50 -26.81
C SER A 166 28.35 40.34 -26.68
N SER A 167 28.90 39.16 -27.02
CA SER A 167 30.34 38.92 -27.00
C SER A 167 31.09 39.73 -28.06
N ASP A 168 30.51 39.90 -29.25
CA ASP A 168 31.09 40.76 -30.29
C ASP A 168 30.99 42.23 -29.89
N ALA A 169 29.88 42.66 -29.30
CA ALA A 169 29.73 44.00 -28.74
C ALA A 169 30.81 44.30 -27.68
N ARG A 170 31.12 43.33 -26.81
CA ARG A 170 32.23 43.44 -25.84
C ARG A 170 33.57 43.58 -26.53
N ASN A 171 33.86 42.73 -27.51
CA ASN A 171 35.12 42.78 -28.26
C ASN A 171 35.33 44.14 -28.94
N ILE A 172 34.25 44.74 -29.46
CA ILE A 172 34.28 46.09 -30.04
C ILE A 172 34.57 47.15 -28.97
N LEU A 173 33.94 47.07 -27.78
CA LEU A 173 34.23 47.98 -26.68
C LEU A 173 35.65 47.84 -26.12
N ASP A 174 36.19 46.62 -26.03
CA ASP A 174 37.57 46.40 -25.58
C ASP A 174 38.59 46.98 -26.59
N ARG A 175 38.28 46.88 -27.89
CA ARG A 175 39.07 47.54 -28.94
C ARG A 175 38.97 49.07 -28.87
N ALA A 176 37.81 49.63 -28.54
CA ALA A 176 37.65 51.06 -28.30
C ALA A 176 38.46 51.49 -27.05
N ALA A 177 38.39 50.71 -25.98
CA ALA A 177 39.11 50.94 -24.73
C ALA A 177 40.63 50.97 -24.91
N SER A 178 41.18 50.06 -25.73
CA SER A 178 42.62 50.02 -26.07
C SER A 178 43.12 51.28 -26.79
N ARG A 179 42.19 52.09 -27.34
CA ARG A 179 42.46 53.37 -28.01
C ARG A 179 42.22 54.59 -27.10
N GLY A 180 41.98 54.37 -25.81
CA GLY A 180 41.72 55.43 -24.83
C GLY A 180 40.25 55.89 -24.76
N LEU A 181 39.33 55.23 -25.47
CA LEU A 181 37.92 55.61 -25.54
C LEU A 181 37.10 54.94 -24.42
N ASN A 182 37.33 55.36 -23.16
CA ASN A 182 36.74 54.77 -21.94
C ASN A 182 35.80 55.73 -21.18
N GLY A 183 34.95 56.47 -21.88
CA GLY A 183 34.02 57.42 -21.26
C GLY A 183 32.87 56.76 -20.47
N PRO A 184 32.05 57.55 -19.76
CA PRO A 184 30.86 57.06 -19.04
C PRO A 184 29.91 56.22 -19.90
N GLU A 185 29.73 56.59 -21.17
CA GLU A 185 28.92 55.85 -22.15
C GLU A 185 29.46 54.44 -22.42
N ALA A 186 30.79 54.28 -22.44
CA ALA A 186 31.43 52.97 -22.60
C ALA A 186 31.24 52.10 -21.35
N MET A 187 31.21 52.70 -20.16
CA MET A 187 30.94 51.98 -18.90
C MET A 187 29.48 51.51 -18.82
N GLU A 188 28.52 52.36 -19.19
CA GLU A 188 27.10 52.01 -19.24
C GLU A 188 26.85 50.87 -20.24
N LEU A 189 27.39 50.97 -21.46
CA LEU A 189 27.24 49.94 -22.47
C LEU A 189 27.93 48.63 -22.07
N ARG A 190 29.08 48.69 -21.38
CA ARG A 190 29.76 47.52 -20.82
C ARG A 190 28.93 46.82 -19.75
N ALA A 191 28.26 47.57 -18.87
CA ALA A 191 27.35 47.01 -17.88
C ALA A 191 26.16 46.29 -18.54
N ARG A 192 25.51 46.93 -19.54
CA ARG A 192 24.42 46.32 -20.32
C ARG A 192 24.84 45.03 -21.04
N ILE A 193 26.03 45.01 -21.63
CA ILE A 193 26.59 43.80 -22.25
C ILE A 193 26.86 42.72 -21.19
N GLY A 194 27.37 43.09 -20.02
CA GLY A 194 27.53 42.21 -18.87
C GLY A 194 26.21 41.57 -18.43
N HIS A 195 25.15 42.37 -18.29
CA HIS A 195 23.81 41.86 -17.95
C HIS A 195 23.28 40.91 -19.02
N ALA A 196 23.37 41.28 -20.31
CA ALA A 196 22.89 40.44 -21.41
C ALA A 196 23.58 39.05 -21.44
N GLU A 197 24.88 39.00 -21.19
CA GLU A 197 25.59 37.73 -21.10
C GLU A 197 25.26 36.94 -19.83
N ALA A 198 25.08 37.62 -18.69
CA ALA A 198 24.64 36.97 -17.46
C ALA A 198 23.26 36.33 -17.64
N ILE A 199 22.33 36.99 -18.34
CA ILE A 199 21.04 36.40 -18.73
C ILE A 199 21.24 35.17 -19.62
N GLN A 200 22.08 35.24 -20.66
CA GLN A 200 22.39 34.09 -21.52
C GLN A 200 23.00 32.91 -20.73
N GLN A 201 23.86 33.19 -19.76
CA GLN A 201 24.41 32.17 -18.87
C GLN A 201 23.34 31.57 -17.95
N ALA A 202 22.46 32.39 -17.38
CA ALA A 202 21.34 31.91 -16.56
C ALA A 202 20.40 31.00 -17.36
N VAL A 203 20.10 31.37 -18.61
CA VAL A 203 19.34 30.53 -19.57
C VAL A 203 20.06 29.19 -19.81
N ALA A 204 21.37 29.21 -20.03
CA ALA A 204 22.15 27.98 -20.24
C ALA A 204 22.16 27.07 -18.99
N CYS A 205 22.27 27.66 -17.79
CA CYS A 205 22.17 26.93 -16.53
C CYS A 205 20.78 26.33 -16.34
N GLN A 206 19.71 27.08 -16.65
CA GLN A 206 18.33 26.58 -16.62
C GLN A 206 18.15 25.37 -17.54
N LYS A 207 18.60 25.48 -18.80
CA LYS A 207 18.56 24.37 -19.78
C LYS A 207 19.31 23.14 -19.33
N ALA A 208 20.40 23.32 -18.58
CA ALA A 208 21.18 22.24 -17.99
C ALA A 208 20.64 21.74 -16.65
N GLY A 209 19.47 22.20 -16.19
CA GLY A 209 18.86 21.83 -14.91
C GLY A 209 19.55 22.42 -13.67
N ARG A 210 20.53 23.32 -13.84
CA ARG A 210 21.28 23.97 -12.75
C ARG A 210 20.54 25.21 -12.23
N LEU A 211 19.34 25.02 -11.69
CA LEU A 211 18.43 26.11 -11.30
C LEU A 211 19.01 27.04 -10.21
N ALA A 212 19.70 26.47 -9.22
CA ALA A 212 20.32 27.25 -8.15
C ALA A 212 21.44 28.17 -8.66
N GLU A 213 22.15 27.75 -9.71
CA GLU A 213 23.17 28.57 -10.36
C GLU A 213 22.55 29.70 -11.19
N ALA A 214 21.50 29.39 -11.96
CA ALA A 214 20.74 30.37 -12.72
C ALA A 214 20.17 31.46 -11.79
N LEU A 215 19.58 31.07 -10.65
CA LEU A 215 19.03 31.99 -9.66
C LEU A 215 20.08 32.96 -9.12
N ARG A 216 21.28 32.45 -8.79
CA ARG A 216 22.39 33.26 -8.28
C ARG A 216 22.85 34.31 -9.29
N ILE A 217 22.94 33.92 -10.56
CA ILE A 217 23.34 34.83 -11.65
C ILE A 217 22.31 35.96 -11.79
N LEU A 218 21.01 35.64 -11.78
CA LEU A 218 19.94 36.63 -11.90
C LEU A 218 19.87 37.57 -10.69
N GLN A 219 20.13 37.06 -9.49
CA GLN A 219 20.20 37.89 -8.28
C GLN A 219 21.33 38.93 -8.36
N LEU A 220 22.47 38.59 -8.98
CA LEU A 220 23.56 39.54 -9.20
C LEU A 220 23.15 40.65 -10.18
N VAL A 221 22.48 40.29 -11.29
CA VAL A 221 21.96 41.28 -12.24
C VAL A 221 20.95 42.21 -11.57
N LEU A 222 20.04 41.67 -10.75
CA LEU A 222 19.04 42.46 -10.03
C LEU A 222 19.61 43.30 -8.88
N ALA A 223 20.77 42.94 -8.33
CA ALA A 223 21.46 43.75 -7.33
C ALA A 223 22.05 45.04 -7.96
N GLU A 224 22.51 44.95 -9.21
CA GLU A 224 23.02 46.10 -9.97
C GLU A 224 21.92 46.89 -10.68
N ALA A 225 20.89 46.20 -11.18
CA ALA A 225 19.75 46.75 -11.91
C ALA A 225 18.42 46.14 -11.42
N PRO A 226 17.80 46.68 -10.35
CA PRO A 226 16.60 46.11 -9.71
C PRO A 226 15.37 45.98 -10.61
N ASP A 227 15.29 46.78 -11.67
CA ASP A 227 14.19 46.83 -12.63
C ASP A 227 14.56 46.18 -13.99
N HIS A 228 15.61 45.36 -14.03
CA HIS A 228 16.03 44.69 -15.27
C HIS A 228 14.95 43.69 -15.74
N ILE A 229 14.29 44.02 -16.85
CA ILE A 229 13.10 43.32 -17.37
C ILE A 229 13.35 41.81 -17.56
N ASP A 230 14.39 41.44 -18.31
CA ASP A 230 14.67 40.02 -18.59
C ASP A 230 15.03 39.22 -17.33
N ALA A 231 15.73 39.84 -16.37
CA ALA A 231 16.10 39.21 -15.11
C ALA A 231 14.86 38.95 -14.24
N LEU A 232 13.97 39.93 -14.13
CA LEU A 232 12.69 39.80 -13.42
C LEU A 232 11.81 38.71 -14.04
N HIS A 233 11.66 38.70 -15.36
CA HIS A 233 10.87 37.69 -16.04
C HIS A 233 11.45 36.28 -15.84
N MET A 234 12.77 36.12 -15.98
CA MET A 234 13.44 34.84 -15.76
C MET A 234 13.32 34.35 -14.31
N MET A 235 13.39 35.24 -13.31
CA MET A 235 13.11 34.90 -11.91
C MET A 235 11.70 34.32 -11.75
N GLY A 236 10.73 34.89 -12.45
CA GLY A 236 9.37 34.37 -12.52
C GLY A 236 9.28 32.97 -13.13
N VAL A 237 9.96 32.74 -14.25
CA VAL A 237 10.00 31.44 -14.93
C VAL A 237 10.65 30.37 -14.05
N LEU A 238 11.77 30.68 -13.39
CA LEU A 238 12.40 29.76 -12.43
C LEU A 238 11.48 29.47 -11.23
N ALA A 239 10.71 30.45 -10.77
CA ALA A 239 9.74 30.25 -9.70
C ALA A 239 8.57 29.33 -10.13
N ILE A 240 8.11 29.39 -11.38
CA ILE A 240 7.13 28.43 -11.93
C ILE A 240 7.70 27.01 -11.92
N GLN A 241 8.95 26.84 -12.37
CA GLN A 241 9.63 25.53 -12.41
C GLN A 241 9.82 24.93 -11.01
N ASP A 242 10.01 25.77 -10.00
CA ASP A 242 10.17 25.41 -8.60
C ASP A 242 8.82 25.35 -7.83
N GLU A 243 7.70 25.40 -8.56
CA GLU A 243 6.33 25.36 -8.03
C GLU A 243 5.97 26.47 -7.02
N ARG A 244 6.72 27.58 -7.02
CA ARG A 244 6.46 28.78 -6.21
C ARG A 244 5.61 29.78 -6.98
N MET A 245 4.34 29.43 -7.19
CA MET A 245 3.44 30.14 -8.10
C MET A 245 3.18 31.60 -7.68
N GLU A 246 3.04 31.90 -6.38
CA GLU A 246 2.85 33.26 -5.87
C GLU A 246 4.08 34.14 -6.16
N ALA A 247 5.27 33.60 -5.92
CA ALA A 247 6.52 34.31 -6.22
C ALA A 247 6.66 34.54 -7.74
N ALA A 248 6.25 33.57 -8.56
CA ALA A 248 6.24 33.74 -10.02
C ALA A 248 5.36 34.89 -10.47
N VAL A 249 4.13 34.98 -9.92
CA VAL A 249 3.21 36.09 -10.20
C VAL A 249 3.84 37.44 -9.83
N GLU A 250 4.49 37.53 -8.66
CA GLU A 250 5.16 38.76 -8.23
C GLU A 250 6.27 39.20 -9.19
N TRP A 251 7.19 38.30 -9.52
CA TRP A 251 8.33 38.59 -10.41
C TRP A 251 7.87 38.98 -11.82
N ILE A 252 6.88 38.28 -12.38
CA ILE A 252 6.37 38.56 -13.73
C ILE A 252 5.61 39.88 -13.76
N ASN A 253 4.81 40.20 -12.75
CA ASN A 253 4.13 41.50 -12.66
C ASN A 253 5.12 42.66 -12.57
N ARG A 254 6.25 42.49 -11.85
CA ARG A 254 7.33 43.49 -11.83
C ARG A 254 7.96 43.69 -13.21
N ALA A 255 8.17 42.62 -13.98
CA ALA A 255 8.66 42.73 -15.36
C ALA A 255 7.63 43.45 -16.26
N MET A 256 6.34 43.13 -16.10
CA MET A 256 5.25 43.74 -16.86
C MET A 256 5.02 45.22 -16.53
N ALA A 257 5.32 45.65 -15.30
CA ALA A 257 5.26 47.07 -14.93
C ALA A 257 6.25 47.93 -15.75
N GLN A 258 7.30 47.33 -16.29
CA GLN A 258 8.27 47.98 -17.17
C GLN A 258 7.87 47.90 -18.66
N ASN A 259 7.35 46.74 -19.10
CA ASN A 259 6.85 46.53 -20.45
C ASN A 259 5.79 45.42 -20.50
N ASP A 260 4.54 45.78 -20.78
CA ASP A 260 3.41 44.85 -20.84
C ASP A 260 3.07 44.34 -22.25
N ALA A 261 3.81 44.77 -23.28
CA ALA A 261 3.56 44.41 -24.68
C ALA A 261 4.23 43.09 -25.10
N ILE A 262 4.81 42.34 -24.17
CA ILE A 262 5.54 41.09 -24.44
C ILE A 262 4.64 39.89 -24.17
N ALA A 263 4.31 39.12 -25.21
CA ALA A 263 3.39 37.99 -25.14
C ALA A 263 3.83 36.88 -24.16
N SER A 264 5.15 36.61 -24.05
CA SER A 264 5.68 35.57 -23.15
C SER A 264 5.42 35.87 -21.67
N PHE A 265 5.38 37.14 -21.27
CA PHE A 265 5.09 37.53 -19.89
C PHE A 265 3.67 37.15 -19.52
N HIS A 266 2.72 37.47 -20.39
CA HIS A 266 1.31 37.12 -20.21
C HIS A 266 1.08 35.60 -20.23
N SER A 267 1.80 34.85 -21.08
CA SER A 267 1.69 33.38 -21.11
C SER A 267 2.19 32.73 -19.81
N ASN A 268 3.35 33.18 -19.31
CA ASN A 268 3.94 32.67 -18.07
C ASN A 268 3.14 33.13 -16.84
N LEU A 269 2.60 34.35 -16.85
CA LEU A 269 1.68 34.82 -15.80
C LEU A 269 0.41 33.97 -15.76
N GLY A 270 -0.16 33.66 -16.94
CA GLY A 270 -1.33 32.78 -17.01
C GLY A 270 -1.03 31.37 -16.52
N SER A 271 0.18 30.87 -16.78
CA SER A 271 0.67 29.60 -16.26
C SER A 271 0.76 29.60 -14.73
N ALA A 272 1.29 30.67 -14.14
CA ALA A 272 1.37 30.83 -12.68
C ALA A 272 -0.03 30.91 -12.03
N PHE A 273 -0.97 31.66 -12.64
CA PHE A 273 -2.35 31.72 -12.15
C PHE A 273 -3.07 30.37 -12.23
N ALA A 274 -2.83 29.59 -13.28
CA ALA A 274 -3.37 28.23 -13.38
C ALA A 274 -2.85 27.33 -12.25
N GLY A 275 -1.55 27.43 -11.93
CA GLY A 275 -0.95 26.73 -10.80
C GLY A 275 -1.56 27.08 -9.44
N LEU A 276 -2.10 28.30 -9.30
CA LEU A 276 -2.85 28.77 -8.11
C LEU A 276 -4.34 28.41 -8.13
N GLY A 277 -4.84 27.74 -9.19
CA GLY A 277 -6.27 27.50 -9.39
C GLY A 277 -7.09 28.75 -9.75
N ARG A 278 -6.42 29.86 -10.10
CA ARG A 278 -7.05 31.15 -10.47
C ARG A 278 -7.39 31.16 -11.96
N HIS A 279 -8.28 30.27 -12.39
CA HIS A 279 -8.51 29.97 -13.81
C HIS A 279 -8.94 31.20 -14.65
N GLN A 280 -9.82 32.06 -14.11
CA GLN A 280 -10.28 33.24 -14.86
C GLN A 280 -9.15 34.26 -15.12
N GLU A 281 -8.21 34.37 -14.19
CA GLU A 281 -7.04 35.23 -14.38
C GLU A 281 -6.06 34.63 -15.38
N ALA A 282 -5.85 33.31 -15.29
CA ALA A 282 -5.07 32.58 -16.28
C ALA A 282 -5.62 32.76 -17.71
N ILE A 283 -6.94 32.60 -17.89
CA ILE A 283 -7.61 32.79 -19.19
C ILE A 283 -7.39 34.21 -19.73
N ARG A 284 -7.55 35.25 -18.89
CA ARG A 284 -7.33 36.65 -19.32
C ARG A 284 -5.90 36.89 -19.77
N SER A 285 -4.91 36.46 -18.98
CA SER A 285 -3.50 36.59 -19.33
C SER A 285 -3.17 35.82 -20.61
N LEU A 286 -3.64 34.58 -20.75
CA LEU A 286 -3.35 33.77 -21.94
C LEU A 286 -4.00 34.33 -23.22
N ARG A 287 -5.23 34.88 -23.13
CA ARG A 287 -5.84 35.60 -24.26
C ARG A 287 -5.02 36.83 -24.64
N ARG A 288 -4.54 37.59 -23.66
CA ARG A 288 -3.69 38.75 -23.93
C ARG A 288 -2.37 38.36 -24.61
N ALA A 289 -1.77 37.23 -24.22
CA ALA A 289 -0.60 36.69 -24.90
C ALA A 289 -0.88 36.40 -26.39
N ILE A 290 -2.05 35.81 -26.70
CA ILE A 290 -2.46 35.49 -28.08
C ILE A 290 -2.83 36.75 -28.88
N GLU A 291 -3.38 37.79 -28.24
CA GLU A 291 -3.62 39.09 -28.88
C GLU A 291 -2.32 39.77 -29.29
N LEU A 292 -1.28 39.68 -28.46
CA LEU A 292 0.04 40.26 -28.71
C LEU A 292 0.83 39.46 -29.75
N ASP A 293 0.72 38.13 -29.71
CA ASP A 293 1.31 37.23 -30.69
C ASP A 293 0.30 36.17 -31.14
N PRO A 294 -0.42 36.41 -32.25
CA PRO A 294 -1.39 35.49 -32.80
C PRO A 294 -0.81 34.16 -33.29
N ASP A 295 0.49 33.90 -33.26
CA ASP A 295 1.06 32.59 -33.62
C ASP A 295 1.72 31.90 -32.41
N TYR A 296 1.52 32.43 -31.20
CA TYR A 296 2.12 31.87 -29.99
C TYR A 296 1.44 30.55 -29.56
N PHE A 297 2.05 29.44 -29.97
CA PHE A 297 1.55 28.08 -29.74
C PHE A 297 1.30 27.76 -28.26
N ASP A 298 2.31 28.02 -27.41
CA ASP A 298 2.27 27.65 -25.99
C ASP A 298 1.13 28.38 -25.28
N ALA A 299 0.90 29.65 -25.57
CA ALA A 299 -0.19 30.42 -24.99
C ALA A 299 -1.57 29.84 -25.36
N ARG A 300 -1.78 29.41 -26.62
CA ARG A 300 -3.02 28.73 -27.02
C ARG A 300 -3.20 27.37 -26.37
N ASN A 301 -2.12 26.60 -26.29
CA ASN A 301 -2.16 25.28 -25.67
C ASN A 301 -2.47 25.39 -24.17
N ASN A 302 -1.83 26.32 -23.49
CA ASN A 302 -2.08 26.63 -22.08
C ASN A 302 -3.50 27.16 -21.90
N LEU A 303 -4.01 28.00 -22.81
CA LEU A 303 -5.41 28.47 -22.77
C LEU A 303 -6.39 27.30 -22.88
N ALA A 304 -6.16 26.36 -23.81
CA ALA A 304 -7.00 25.19 -23.98
C ALA A 304 -7.03 24.32 -22.71
N ASN A 305 -5.86 24.09 -22.09
CA ASN A 305 -5.76 23.34 -20.83
C ASN A 305 -6.51 24.01 -19.69
N VAL A 306 -6.34 25.33 -19.50
CA VAL A 306 -7.04 26.08 -18.44
C VAL A 306 -8.55 26.12 -18.70
N LEU A 307 -9.00 26.29 -19.94
CA LEU A 307 -10.42 26.23 -20.28
C LEU A 307 -11.03 24.86 -19.96
N MET A 308 -10.27 23.77 -20.19
CA MET A 308 -10.69 22.42 -19.82
C MET A 308 -10.77 22.22 -18.30
N GLU A 309 -9.91 22.87 -17.52
CA GLU A 309 -9.96 22.85 -16.04
C GLU A 309 -11.07 23.71 -15.45
N ASP A 310 -11.40 24.82 -16.11
CA ASP A 310 -12.54 25.68 -15.80
C ASP A 310 -13.89 25.07 -16.23
N GLY A 311 -13.88 23.95 -16.97
CA GLY A 311 -15.07 23.23 -17.44
C GLY A 311 -15.64 23.74 -18.77
N GLN A 312 -14.96 24.67 -19.45
CA GLN A 312 -15.36 25.21 -20.76
C GLN A 312 -14.88 24.30 -21.90
N LEU A 313 -15.45 23.09 -21.98
CA LEU A 313 -14.98 22.03 -22.87
C LEU A 313 -15.03 22.40 -24.37
N ASP A 314 -16.11 23.05 -24.82
CA ASP A 314 -16.24 23.46 -26.23
C ASP A 314 -15.20 24.50 -26.64
N ALA A 315 -14.94 25.47 -25.74
CA ALA A 315 -13.92 26.48 -25.96
C ALA A 315 -12.52 25.86 -25.97
N ALA A 316 -12.24 24.91 -25.06
CA ALA A 316 -10.98 24.17 -25.03
C ALA A 316 -10.76 23.37 -26.33
N LEU A 317 -11.77 22.64 -26.80
CA LEU A 317 -11.72 21.89 -28.04
C LEU A 317 -11.46 22.82 -29.24
N ALA A 318 -12.16 23.95 -29.31
CA ALA A 318 -11.96 24.94 -30.36
C ALA A 318 -10.51 25.46 -30.39
N GLN A 319 -9.89 25.71 -29.24
CA GLN A 319 -8.48 26.12 -29.16
C GLN A 319 -7.52 25.01 -29.60
N HIS A 320 -7.74 23.76 -29.18
CA HIS A 320 -6.92 22.63 -29.65
C HIS A 320 -7.03 22.41 -31.17
N GLN A 321 -8.24 22.50 -31.73
CA GLN A 321 -8.47 22.40 -33.17
C GLN A 321 -7.84 23.56 -33.94
N ASP A 322 -7.89 24.79 -33.41
CA ASP A 322 -7.23 25.93 -34.03
C ASP A 322 -5.70 25.76 -34.07
N ASN A 323 -5.12 25.26 -32.96
CA ASN A 323 -3.70 24.92 -32.89
C ASN A 323 -3.29 23.91 -33.98
N ILE A 324 -4.08 22.84 -34.16
CA ILE A 324 -3.81 21.83 -35.20
C ILE A 324 -4.03 22.42 -36.61
N ARG A 325 -5.04 23.26 -36.83
CA ARG A 325 -5.26 23.89 -38.14
C ARG A 325 -4.09 24.77 -38.57
N ARG A 326 -3.50 25.52 -37.63
CA ARG A 326 -2.33 26.38 -37.89
C ARG A 326 -1.04 25.56 -38.09
N MET A 327 -0.89 24.48 -37.33
CA MET A 327 0.31 23.63 -37.36
C MET A 327 -0.06 22.14 -37.46
N PRO A 328 -0.53 21.66 -38.62
CA PRO A 328 -1.06 20.30 -38.77
C PRO A 328 -0.01 19.20 -38.57
N GLY A 329 1.27 19.53 -38.75
CA GLY A 329 2.40 18.62 -38.55
C GLY A 329 2.99 18.62 -37.12
N HIS A 330 2.41 19.35 -36.18
CA HIS A 330 2.97 19.48 -34.83
C HIS A 330 2.50 18.35 -33.91
N ALA A 331 3.35 17.35 -33.68
CA ALA A 331 3.01 16.14 -32.89
C ALA A 331 2.48 16.47 -31.47
N VAL A 332 3.05 17.48 -30.82
CA VAL A 332 2.64 17.95 -29.49
C VAL A 332 1.18 18.41 -29.48
N ALA A 333 0.72 19.09 -30.55
CA ALA A 333 -0.65 19.58 -30.65
C ALA A 333 -1.65 18.42 -30.69
N HIS A 334 -1.34 17.36 -31.46
CA HIS A 334 -2.14 16.14 -31.52
C HIS A 334 -2.13 15.39 -30.18
N ASN A 335 -0.98 15.25 -29.52
CA ASN A 335 -0.91 14.64 -28.18
C ASN A 335 -1.78 15.39 -27.15
N ASN A 336 -1.78 16.73 -27.18
CA ASN A 336 -2.57 17.52 -26.26
C ASN A 336 -4.08 17.44 -26.55
N LEU A 337 -4.48 17.35 -27.82
CA LEU A 337 -5.86 17.02 -28.18
C LEU A 337 -6.25 15.60 -27.74
N GLY A 338 -5.32 14.64 -27.82
CA GLY A 338 -5.50 13.29 -27.28
C GLY A 338 -5.76 13.31 -25.77
N ASN A 339 -5.01 14.14 -25.02
CA ASN A 339 -5.22 14.34 -23.59
C ASN A 339 -6.61 14.93 -23.27
N PHE A 340 -7.08 15.88 -24.10
CA PHE A 340 -8.43 16.42 -23.98
C PHE A 340 -9.48 15.30 -24.13
N PHE A 341 -9.39 14.50 -25.21
CA PHE A 341 -10.34 13.41 -25.45
C PHE A 341 -10.26 12.31 -24.39
N ARG A 342 -9.07 12.00 -23.86
CA ARG A 342 -8.92 11.08 -22.73
C ARG A 342 -9.66 11.59 -21.49
N LYS A 343 -9.55 12.89 -21.17
CA LYS A 343 -10.22 13.49 -20.00
C LYS A 343 -11.74 13.56 -20.18
N THR A 344 -12.22 13.73 -21.41
CA THR A 344 -13.66 13.67 -21.76
C THR A 344 -14.17 12.27 -22.06
N SER A 345 -13.34 11.23 -21.85
CA SER A 345 -13.66 9.81 -22.06
C SER A 345 -14.03 9.42 -23.50
N ASP A 346 -13.62 10.20 -24.51
CA ASP A 346 -13.72 9.83 -25.93
C ASP A 346 -12.48 9.03 -26.35
N ILE A 347 -12.51 7.73 -26.04
CA ILE A 347 -11.37 6.81 -26.19
C ILE A 347 -10.90 6.72 -27.64
N THR A 348 -11.84 6.68 -28.59
CA THR A 348 -11.53 6.52 -30.02
C THR A 348 -10.74 7.72 -30.52
N LYS A 349 -11.25 8.93 -30.29
CA LYS A 349 -10.55 10.15 -30.74
C LYS A 349 -9.24 10.38 -29.99
N ALA A 350 -9.19 10.01 -28.70
CA ALA A 350 -7.93 10.07 -27.95
C ALA A 350 -6.86 9.17 -28.57
N THR A 351 -7.22 7.94 -28.93
CA THR A 351 -6.33 6.98 -29.58
C THR A 351 -5.84 7.52 -30.93
N GLU A 352 -6.76 7.97 -31.79
CA GLU A 352 -6.43 8.56 -33.11
C GLU A 352 -5.46 9.74 -32.98
N CYS A 353 -5.67 10.61 -31.98
CA CYS A 353 -4.81 11.76 -31.75
C CYS A 353 -3.40 11.36 -31.27
N TYR A 354 -3.29 10.39 -30.35
CA TYR A 354 -1.98 9.89 -29.91
C TYR A 354 -1.24 9.16 -31.03
N GLU A 355 -1.93 8.30 -31.79
CA GLU A 355 -1.35 7.64 -32.97
C GLU A 355 -0.89 8.65 -34.01
N ARG A 356 -1.68 9.71 -34.26
CA ARG A 356 -1.28 10.79 -35.16
C ARG A 356 -0.05 11.52 -34.66
N ALA A 357 0.06 11.78 -33.36
CA ALA A 357 1.25 12.37 -32.76
C ALA A 357 2.49 11.48 -32.98
N ILE A 358 2.36 10.17 -32.80
CA ILE A 358 3.43 9.17 -33.02
C ILE A 358 3.81 9.06 -34.50
N VAL A 359 2.84 9.15 -35.42
CA VAL A 359 3.12 9.14 -36.87
C VAL A 359 3.90 10.39 -37.30
N LEU A 360 3.57 11.55 -36.70
CA LEU A 360 4.26 12.82 -36.98
C LEU A 360 5.66 12.86 -36.36
N ASP A 361 5.82 12.29 -35.18
CA ASP A 361 7.11 12.16 -34.49
C ASP A 361 7.22 10.78 -33.79
N PRO A 362 7.86 9.79 -34.45
CA PRO A 362 8.10 8.48 -33.86
C PRO A 362 9.03 8.49 -32.64
N GLY A 363 9.74 9.58 -32.39
CA GLY A 363 10.59 9.82 -31.22
C GLY A 363 9.85 10.46 -30.05
N PHE A 364 8.52 10.60 -30.13
CA PHE A 364 7.76 11.30 -29.08
C PHE A 364 7.37 10.37 -27.92
N ALA A 365 8.33 10.11 -27.02
CA ALA A 365 8.13 9.21 -25.86
C ALA A 365 6.89 9.52 -25.02
N LEU A 366 6.54 10.80 -24.86
CA LEU A 366 5.35 11.22 -24.09
C LEU A 366 4.04 10.74 -24.73
N ALA A 367 3.93 10.75 -26.06
CA ALA A 367 2.74 10.26 -26.75
C ALA A 367 2.57 8.73 -26.58
N HIS A 368 3.66 7.98 -26.65
CA HIS A 368 3.67 6.54 -26.34
C HIS A 368 3.24 6.25 -24.89
N ASN A 369 3.74 7.01 -23.91
CA ASN A 369 3.32 6.86 -22.51
C ASN A 369 1.83 7.21 -22.31
N ASN A 370 1.33 8.27 -22.94
CA ASN A 370 -0.07 8.66 -22.82
C ASN A 370 -1.01 7.65 -23.48
N LEU A 371 -0.62 7.12 -24.64
CA LEU A 371 -1.32 6.02 -25.30
C LEU A 371 -1.33 4.77 -24.41
N GLY A 372 -0.19 4.37 -23.86
CA GLY A 372 -0.10 3.24 -22.93
C GLY A 372 -1.02 3.38 -21.73
N THR A 373 -1.13 4.59 -21.18
CA THR A 373 -2.04 4.90 -20.07
C THR A 373 -3.50 4.72 -20.48
N LEU A 374 -3.91 5.28 -21.62
CA LEU A 374 -5.26 5.11 -22.17
C LEU A 374 -5.59 3.62 -22.43
N LEU A 375 -4.65 2.87 -22.98
CA LEU A 375 -4.81 1.44 -23.27
C LEU A 375 -5.03 0.63 -22.00
N ARG A 376 -4.23 0.89 -20.96
CA ARG A 376 -4.35 0.23 -19.65
C ARG A 376 -5.70 0.53 -19.00
N ASP A 377 -6.10 1.79 -18.97
CA ASP A 377 -7.35 2.22 -18.34
C ASP A 377 -8.59 1.60 -19.05
N ASN A 378 -8.43 1.14 -20.29
CA ASN A 378 -9.44 0.44 -21.08
C ASN A 378 -9.24 -1.09 -21.15
N GLY A 379 -8.43 -1.67 -20.26
CA GLY A 379 -8.22 -3.12 -20.16
C GLY A 379 -7.36 -3.75 -21.27
N ARG A 380 -6.77 -2.96 -22.18
CA ARG A 380 -5.87 -3.45 -23.23
C ARG A 380 -4.42 -3.56 -22.72
N THR A 381 -4.22 -4.43 -21.74
CA THR A 381 -2.98 -4.50 -20.95
C THR A 381 -1.72 -4.81 -21.77
N THR A 382 -1.77 -5.75 -22.71
CA THR A 382 -0.59 -6.11 -23.53
C THR A 382 -0.12 -4.93 -24.38
N ALA A 383 -1.06 -4.27 -25.08
CA ALA A 383 -0.75 -3.09 -25.90
C ALA A 383 -0.26 -1.91 -25.04
N ALA A 384 -0.76 -1.78 -23.80
CA ALA A 384 -0.26 -0.79 -22.86
C ALA A 384 1.21 -1.01 -22.51
N ILE A 385 1.60 -2.26 -22.19
CA ILE A 385 2.98 -2.64 -21.89
C ILE A 385 3.90 -2.30 -23.08
N GLU A 386 3.52 -2.68 -24.30
CA GLU A 386 4.29 -2.36 -25.51
C GLU A 386 4.47 -0.86 -25.69
N SER A 387 3.41 -0.08 -25.47
CA SER A 387 3.46 1.39 -25.58
C SER A 387 4.40 2.02 -24.53
N PHE A 388 4.37 1.55 -23.28
CA PHE A 388 5.30 2.04 -22.26
C PHE A 388 6.75 1.62 -22.54
N GLN A 389 6.97 0.39 -23.00
CA GLN A 389 8.30 -0.08 -23.40
C GLN A 389 8.86 0.79 -24.52
N ARG A 390 8.04 1.12 -25.52
CA ARG A 390 8.47 2.01 -26.61
C ARG A 390 8.83 3.41 -26.12
N ALA A 391 8.07 3.96 -25.16
CA ALA A 391 8.41 5.23 -24.51
C ALA A 391 9.79 5.17 -23.83
N LEU A 392 10.12 4.05 -23.17
CA LEU A 392 11.39 3.83 -22.48
C LEU A 392 12.56 3.50 -23.42
N GLU A 393 12.32 2.88 -24.58
CA GLU A 393 13.33 2.71 -25.62
C GLU A 393 13.79 4.05 -26.19
N ILE A 394 12.85 4.98 -26.35
CA ILE A 394 13.12 6.34 -26.84
C ILE A 394 13.76 7.19 -25.74
N HIS A 395 13.23 7.12 -24.52
CA HIS A 395 13.71 7.89 -23.37
C HIS A 395 13.86 7.00 -22.13
N PRO A 396 15.04 6.39 -21.93
CA PRO A 396 15.28 5.46 -20.81
C PRO A 396 15.14 6.08 -19.41
N ASP A 397 15.32 7.39 -19.28
CA ASP A 397 15.25 8.11 -18.00
C ASP A 397 13.85 8.71 -17.72
N PHE A 398 12.80 8.17 -18.37
CA PHE A 398 11.43 8.63 -18.20
C PHE A 398 10.74 8.00 -16.98
N ALA A 399 10.85 8.66 -15.82
CA ALA A 399 10.34 8.19 -14.53
C ALA A 399 8.83 7.82 -14.54
N GLU A 400 7.98 8.63 -15.19
CA GLU A 400 6.54 8.37 -15.28
C GLU A 400 6.22 7.12 -16.11
N ALA A 401 6.96 6.86 -17.19
CA ALA A 401 6.78 5.65 -18.00
C ALA A 401 7.20 4.40 -17.23
N HIS A 402 8.30 4.47 -16.45
CA HIS A 402 8.68 3.41 -15.52
C HIS A 402 7.59 3.14 -14.48
N TYR A 403 7.07 4.17 -13.81
CA TYR A 403 5.96 4.02 -12.85
C TYR A 403 4.71 3.39 -13.49
N ASN A 404 4.33 3.85 -14.68
CA ASN A 404 3.13 3.35 -15.37
C ASN A 404 3.30 1.90 -15.83
N LEU A 405 4.46 1.55 -16.37
CA LEU A 405 4.79 0.16 -16.72
C LEU A 405 4.80 -0.73 -15.48
N GLY A 406 5.44 -0.29 -14.39
CA GLY A 406 5.47 -1.01 -13.12
C GLY A 406 4.07 -1.26 -12.57
N THR A 407 3.19 -0.25 -12.60
CA THR A 407 1.79 -0.39 -12.17
C THR A 407 1.01 -1.38 -13.04
N THR A 408 1.25 -1.36 -14.36
CA THR A 408 0.60 -2.27 -15.31
C THR A 408 1.05 -3.72 -15.10
N LEU A 409 2.36 -3.94 -14.91
CA LEU A 409 2.94 -5.24 -14.61
C LEU A 409 2.46 -5.79 -13.26
N LEU A 410 2.35 -4.92 -12.26
CA LEU A 410 1.79 -5.28 -10.96
C LEU A 410 0.34 -5.76 -11.10
N GLY A 411 -0.47 -5.10 -11.93
CA GLY A 411 -1.86 -5.47 -12.21
C GLY A 411 -2.04 -6.84 -12.86
N ILE A 412 -1.01 -7.39 -13.51
CA ILE A 412 -1.01 -8.75 -14.08
C ILE A 412 -0.14 -9.73 -13.27
N GLY A 413 0.25 -9.37 -12.04
CA GLY A 413 1.00 -10.24 -11.14
C GLY A 413 2.50 -10.34 -11.38
N ARG A 414 3.08 -9.60 -12.34
CA ARG A 414 4.54 -9.58 -12.61
C ARG A 414 5.29 -8.69 -11.61
N ARG A 415 5.29 -9.10 -10.34
CA ARG A 415 5.78 -8.31 -9.20
C ARG A 415 7.26 -7.93 -9.27
N ASP A 416 8.13 -8.87 -9.63
CA ASP A 416 9.58 -8.62 -9.67
C ASP A 416 9.96 -7.58 -10.73
N GLU A 417 9.28 -7.61 -11.88
CA GLU A 417 9.46 -6.59 -12.92
C GLU A 417 8.89 -5.25 -12.51
N ALA A 418 7.72 -5.25 -11.86
CA ALA A 418 7.13 -4.04 -11.31
C ALA A 418 8.06 -3.38 -10.28
N LEU A 419 8.66 -4.16 -9.38
CA LEU A 419 9.62 -3.71 -8.37
C LEU A 419 10.78 -2.94 -9.03
N ARG A 420 11.45 -3.55 -10.02
CA ARG A 420 12.56 -2.92 -10.74
C ARG A 420 12.18 -1.59 -11.39
N HIS A 421 10.99 -1.52 -11.97
CA HIS A 421 10.52 -0.29 -12.59
C HIS A 421 10.16 0.80 -11.57
N PHE A 422 9.60 0.44 -10.41
CA PHE A 422 9.37 1.41 -9.35
C PHE A 422 10.67 1.91 -8.72
N GLU A 423 11.65 1.02 -8.50
CA GLU A 423 13.01 1.39 -8.05
C GLU A 423 13.64 2.40 -9.02
N ARG A 424 13.59 2.12 -10.31
CA ARG A 424 14.09 3.06 -11.32
C ARG A 424 13.34 4.40 -11.32
N ALA A 425 12.03 4.39 -11.13
CA ALA A 425 11.24 5.62 -11.07
C ALA A 425 11.62 6.51 -9.86
N VAL A 426 11.91 5.92 -8.69
CA VAL A 426 12.33 6.70 -7.50
C VAL A 426 13.76 7.20 -7.59
N GLU A 427 14.66 6.44 -8.25
CA GLU A 427 16.03 6.89 -8.55
C GLU A 427 16.03 8.12 -9.46
N LEU A 428 15.25 8.07 -10.53
CA LEU A 428 15.15 9.15 -11.51
C LEU A 428 14.46 10.39 -10.94
N LYS A 429 13.46 10.19 -10.08
CA LYS A 429 12.65 11.27 -9.51
C LYS A 429 12.39 11.05 -8.01
N PRO A 430 13.33 11.43 -7.11
CA PRO A 430 13.21 11.21 -5.66
C PRO A 430 12.05 11.93 -4.95
N GLY A 431 11.39 12.88 -5.64
CA GLY A 431 10.18 13.57 -5.20
C GLY A 431 8.87 12.91 -5.65
N PHE A 432 8.93 11.78 -6.35
CA PHE A 432 7.75 11.10 -6.88
C PHE A 432 7.17 10.13 -5.83
N ALA A 433 6.10 10.55 -5.14
CA ALA A 433 5.55 9.80 -4.00
C ALA A 433 4.89 8.45 -4.39
N ASN A 434 4.16 8.39 -5.51
CA ASN A 434 3.36 7.20 -5.87
C ASN A 434 4.18 5.90 -6.01
N PRO A 435 5.36 5.89 -6.68
CA PRO A 435 6.23 4.73 -6.69
C PRO A 435 6.62 4.23 -5.29
N PHE A 436 6.88 5.13 -4.32
CA PHE A 436 7.22 4.73 -2.95
C PHE A 436 6.06 4.00 -2.26
N ILE A 437 4.80 4.37 -2.51
CA ILE A 437 3.64 3.65 -1.95
C ILE A 437 3.61 2.21 -2.49
N ASN A 438 3.78 2.04 -3.80
CA ASN A 438 3.77 0.72 -4.44
C ASN A 438 4.99 -0.13 -4.03
N LEU A 439 6.18 0.47 -3.93
CA LEU A 439 7.37 -0.19 -3.38
C LEU A 439 7.12 -0.63 -1.93
N GLY A 440 6.57 0.26 -1.10
CA GLY A 440 6.24 -0.05 0.29
C GLY A 440 5.33 -1.27 0.42
N ASN A 441 4.28 -1.32 -0.41
CA ASN A 441 3.37 -2.47 -0.47
C ASN A 441 4.11 -3.74 -0.94
N LEU A 442 4.90 -3.68 -2.01
CA LEU A 442 5.67 -4.83 -2.51
C LEU A 442 6.71 -5.34 -1.51
N HIS A 443 7.42 -4.44 -0.81
CA HIS A 443 8.35 -4.82 0.24
C HIS A 443 7.62 -5.46 1.41
N LYS A 444 6.45 -4.93 1.82
CA LYS A 444 5.63 -5.52 2.87
C LYS A 444 5.19 -6.94 2.49
N ASP A 445 4.66 -7.10 1.28
CA ASP A 445 4.17 -8.39 0.77
C ASP A 445 5.29 -9.44 0.71
N ALA A 446 6.51 -9.02 0.39
CA ALA A 446 7.70 -9.85 0.39
C ALA A 446 8.33 -10.06 1.78
N GLY A 447 7.72 -9.58 2.87
CA GLY A 447 8.23 -9.68 4.23
C GLY A 447 9.42 -8.77 4.55
N ARG A 448 9.79 -7.85 3.64
CA ARG A 448 10.87 -6.87 3.80
C ARG A 448 10.36 -5.63 4.55
N LEU A 449 9.89 -5.85 5.78
CA LEU A 449 9.12 -4.89 6.58
C LEU A 449 9.85 -3.56 6.83
N ASP A 450 11.16 -3.59 7.07
CA ASP A 450 11.94 -2.36 7.32
C ASP A 450 12.06 -1.50 6.05
N GLN A 451 12.22 -2.13 4.88
CA GLN A 451 12.23 -1.41 3.60
C GLN A 451 10.85 -0.82 3.29
N ALA A 452 9.77 -1.55 3.63
CA ALA A 452 8.41 -1.04 3.48
C ALA A 452 8.17 0.21 4.33
N ILE A 453 8.59 0.19 5.61
CA ILE A 453 8.51 1.36 6.49
C ILE A 453 9.32 2.53 5.92
N ALA A 454 10.53 2.30 5.43
CA ALA A 454 11.36 3.35 4.83
C ALA A 454 10.68 4.01 3.62
N CYS A 455 10.01 3.22 2.76
CA CYS A 455 9.22 3.75 1.66
C CYS A 455 8.05 4.63 2.15
N TYR A 456 7.30 4.18 3.17
CA TYR A 456 6.18 4.96 3.70
C TYR A 456 6.63 6.21 4.47
N ASP A 457 7.75 6.16 5.20
CA ASP A 457 8.34 7.36 5.83
C ASP A 457 8.77 8.38 4.75
N ARG A 458 9.22 7.92 3.57
CA ARG A 458 9.49 8.82 2.45
C ARG A 458 8.23 9.47 1.90
N VAL A 459 7.12 8.74 1.81
CA VAL A 459 5.80 9.28 1.44
C VAL A 459 5.34 10.36 2.44
N ILE A 460 5.52 10.10 3.73
CA ILE A 460 5.24 11.08 4.80
C ILE A 460 6.13 12.32 4.65
N ALA A 461 7.43 12.15 4.39
CA ALA A 461 8.36 13.27 4.20
C ALA A 461 8.03 14.12 2.95
N LEU A 462 7.40 13.52 1.94
CA LEU A 462 6.92 14.22 0.74
C LEU A 462 5.55 14.89 0.95
N GLY A 463 4.88 14.66 2.09
CA GLY A 463 3.61 15.29 2.43
C GLY A 463 2.39 14.77 1.67
N VAL A 464 2.49 13.61 1.00
CA VAL A 464 1.41 13.01 0.19
C VAL A 464 0.81 11.82 0.93
N ASP A 465 -0.52 11.65 0.91
CA ASP A 465 -1.24 10.48 1.47
C ASP A 465 -0.74 10.04 2.87
N MET A 466 -0.36 11.01 3.71
CA MET A 466 0.28 10.78 5.01
C MET A 466 -0.55 9.89 5.94
N ALA A 467 -1.89 10.00 5.89
CA ALA A 467 -2.79 9.19 6.69
C ALA A 467 -2.68 7.69 6.32
N LYS A 468 -2.74 7.36 5.02
CA LYS A 468 -2.60 5.98 4.53
C LYS A 468 -1.22 5.41 4.82
N ALA A 469 -0.17 6.21 4.67
CA ALA A 469 1.19 5.81 5.00
C ALA A 469 1.34 5.47 6.50
N ASN A 470 0.80 6.32 7.41
CA ASN A 470 0.80 6.02 8.84
C ASN A 470 -0.02 4.74 9.16
N ASN A 471 -1.17 4.54 8.52
CA ASN A 471 -1.93 3.30 8.67
C ASN A 471 -1.12 2.05 8.22
N ASN A 472 -0.43 2.12 7.08
CA ASN A 472 0.37 1.00 6.59
C ASN A 472 1.57 0.69 7.50
N ILE A 473 2.26 1.71 8.01
CA ILE A 473 3.31 1.55 9.02
C ILE A 473 2.73 0.93 10.30
N GLY A 474 1.58 1.42 10.77
CA GLY A 474 0.88 0.87 11.93
C GLY A 474 0.58 -0.62 11.77
N ALA A 475 0.10 -1.04 10.59
CA ALA A 475 -0.16 -2.45 10.29
C ALA A 475 1.11 -3.31 10.33
N ILE A 476 2.23 -2.79 9.81
CA ILE A 476 3.53 -3.48 9.89
C ILE A 476 4.01 -3.59 11.34
N LEU A 477 3.87 -2.53 12.14
CA LEU A 477 4.26 -2.55 13.55
C LEU A 477 3.40 -3.52 14.37
N LEU A 478 2.13 -3.65 14.03
CA LEU A 478 1.23 -4.64 14.63
C LEU A 478 1.70 -6.07 14.31
N GLU A 479 2.06 -6.35 13.04
CA GLU A 479 2.66 -7.64 12.65
C GLU A 479 3.97 -7.93 13.39
N GLN A 480 4.78 -6.90 13.66
CA GLN A 480 6.01 -7.02 14.46
C GLN A 480 5.75 -7.10 15.99
N ARG A 481 4.48 -7.21 16.43
CA ARG A 481 4.07 -7.18 17.85
C ARG A 481 4.47 -5.92 18.62
N LYS A 482 4.77 -4.82 17.92
CA LYS A 482 5.06 -3.50 18.52
C LYS A 482 3.78 -2.70 18.73
N ILE A 483 2.85 -3.28 19.48
CA ILE A 483 1.45 -2.86 19.50
C ILE A 483 1.25 -1.40 19.98
N PRO A 484 1.94 -0.91 21.03
CA PRO A 484 1.81 0.51 21.42
C PRO A 484 2.22 1.50 20.32
N GLN A 485 3.25 1.14 19.55
CA GLN A 485 3.71 1.97 18.42
C GLN A 485 2.72 1.92 17.25
N ALA A 486 2.11 0.75 17.01
CA ALA A 486 1.04 0.59 16.03
C ALA A 486 -0.17 1.48 16.36
N ILE A 487 -0.65 1.45 17.62
CA ILE A 487 -1.76 2.29 18.09
C ILE A 487 -1.46 3.78 17.91
N ALA A 488 -0.22 4.21 18.19
CA ALA A 488 0.20 5.60 17.96
C ALA A 488 0.12 5.98 16.47
N ARG A 489 0.60 5.12 15.57
CA ARG A 489 0.53 5.34 14.12
C ARG A 489 -0.90 5.36 13.58
N PHE A 490 -1.77 4.46 14.04
CA PHE A 490 -3.19 4.48 13.67
C PHE A 490 -3.88 5.74 14.19
N SER A 491 -3.55 6.19 15.40
CA SER A 491 -4.12 7.41 15.98
C SER A 491 -3.68 8.66 15.20
N GLU A 492 -2.43 8.70 14.73
CA GLU A 492 -1.95 9.76 13.85
C GLU A 492 -2.63 9.71 12.47
N ALA A 493 -2.83 8.52 11.90
CA ALA A 493 -3.59 8.36 10.66
C ALA A 493 -5.03 8.90 10.79
N ILE A 494 -5.72 8.59 11.89
CA ILE A 494 -7.06 9.09 12.22
C ILE A 494 -7.05 10.61 12.45
N ARG A 495 -6.00 11.16 13.07
CA ARG A 495 -5.87 12.60 13.28
C ARG A 495 -5.73 13.36 11.94
N LEU A 496 -5.00 12.78 11.00
CA LEU A 496 -4.78 13.33 9.66
C LEU A 496 -6.02 13.16 8.76
N ASP A 497 -6.70 12.02 8.86
CA ASP A 497 -7.94 11.72 8.15
C ASP A 497 -8.95 10.99 9.06
N PRO A 498 -9.90 11.71 9.68
CA PRO A 498 -10.92 11.11 10.53
C PRO A 498 -11.92 10.20 9.80
N GLN A 499 -11.90 10.15 8.46
CA GLN A 499 -12.77 9.29 7.66
C GLN A 499 -12.06 8.01 7.19
N LEU A 500 -10.79 7.80 7.57
CA LEU A 500 -10.01 6.62 7.21
C LEU A 500 -10.45 5.37 7.98
N VAL A 501 -11.46 4.67 7.46
CA VAL A 501 -12.08 3.47 8.04
C VAL A 501 -11.07 2.39 8.39
N GLU A 502 -10.08 2.16 7.52
CA GLU A 502 -9.05 1.15 7.68
C GLU A 502 -8.22 1.38 8.96
N ALA A 503 -7.97 2.63 9.34
CA ALA A 503 -7.20 2.97 10.53
C ALA A 503 -7.98 2.69 11.83
N TYR A 504 -9.29 2.91 11.84
CA TYR A 504 -10.14 2.53 12.97
C TYR A 504 -10.20 1.01 13.15
N ASN A 505 -10.40 0.27 12.05
CA ASN A 505 -10.39 -1.19 12.09
C ASN A 505 -9.04 -1.74 12.58
N ASN A 506 -7.93 -1.24 12.04
CA ASN A 506 -6.60 -1.72 12.42
C ASN A 506 -6.23 -1.33 13.87
N LYS A 507 -6.70 -0.17 14.34
CA LYS A 507 -6.59 0.20 15.76
C LYS A 507 -7.44 -0.72 16.65
N GLY A 508 -8.63 -1.11 16.20
CA GLY A 508 -9.45 -2.11 16.86
C GLY A 508 -8.72 -3.45 17.00
N ASN A 509 -8.08 -3.92 15.92
CA ASN A 509 -7.25 -5.14 15.95
C ASN A 509 -6.12 -5.02 16.97
N ALA A 510 -5.44 -3.87 17.03
CA ALA A 510 -4.37 -3.63 17.99
C ALA A 510 -4.86 -3.64 19.45
N HIS A 511 -6.02 -3.05 19.74
CA HIS A 511 -6.64 -3.13 21.07
C HIS A 511 -7.08 -4.56 21.41
N SER A 512 -7.61 -5.30 20.44
CA SER A 512 -8.00 -6.69 20.60
C SER A 512 -6.80 -7.58 20.96
N ASP A 513 -5.66 -7.39 20.30
CA ASP A 513 -4.40 -8.08 20.62
C ASP A 513 -3.87 -7.75 22.04
N LEU A 514 -4.18 -6.58 22.59
CA LEU A 514 -3.87 -6.20 23.98
C LEU A 514 -4.85 -6.81 25.00
N GLY A 515 -5.99 -7.35 24.57
CA GLY A 515 -7.10 -7.71 25.46
C GLY A 515 -7.97 -6.51 25.88
N GLU A 516 -7.80 -5.35 25.27
CA GLU A 516 -8.60 -4.13 25.48
C GLU A 516 -9.92 -4.21 24.68
N ILE A 517 -10.76 -5.16 25.07
CA ILE A 517 -11.96 -5.60 24.32
C ILE A 517 -12.96 -4.46 24.07
N GLU A 518 -13.17 -3.57 25.05
CA GLU A 518 -14.12 -2.45 24.92
C GLU A 518 -13.64 -1.38 23.94
N GLN A 519 -12.34 -1.07 23.98
CA GLN A 519 -11.69 -0.16 23.05
C GLN A 519 -11.70 -0.72 21.63
N ALA A 520 -11.50 -2.03 21.48
CA ALA A 520 -11.61 -2.73 20.21
C ALA A 520 -13.03 -2.62 19.62
N GLU A 521 -14.06 -2.97 20.40
CA GLU A 521 -15.46 -2.86 19.97
C GLU A 521 -15.82 -1.43 19.55
N THR A 522 -15.41 -0.43 20.35
CA THR A 522 -15.64 0.99 20.04
C THR A 522 -15.02 1.38 18.70
N ALA A 523 -13.78 0.95 18.45
CA ALA A 523 -13.08 1.25 17.20
C ALA A 523 -13.75 0.58 16.00
N TYR A 524 -14.16 -0.69 16.10
CA TYR A 524 -14.86 -1.37 15.00
C TYR A 524 -16.24 -0.75 14.72
N ARG A 525 -17.02 -0.44 15.77
CA ARG A 525 -18.32 0.21 15.60
C ARG A 525 -18.18 1.60 14.98
N HIS A 526 -17.11 2.34 15.28
CA HIS A 526 -16.81 3.62 14.62
C HIS A 526 -16.39 3.44 13.15
N ALA A 527 -15.64 2.38 12.82
CA ALA A 527 -15.37 2.04 11.42
C ALA A 527 -16.68 1.80 10.65
N LEU A 528 -17.61 1.04 11.25
CA LEU A 528 -18.93 0.73 10.68
C LEU A 528 -19.89 1.93 10.65
N SER A 529 -19.74 2.92 11.54
CA SER A 529 -20.56 4.15 11.48
C SER A 529 -20.15 5.05 10.32
N ILE A 530 -18.87 5.04 9.93
CA ILE A 530 -18.37 5.73 8.73
C ILE A 530 -18.74 4.94 7.47
N ARG A 531 -18.53 3.62 7.47
CA ARG A 531 -18.78 2.73 6.33
C ARG A 531 -19.51 1.46 6.78
N PRO A 532 -20.85 1.44 6.72
CA PRO A 532 -21.66 0.31 7.18
C PRO A 532 -21.43 -1.00 6.43
N ASP A 533 -20.91 -0.96 5.20
CA ASP A 533 -20.61 -2.12 4.34
C ASP A 533 -19.13 -2.55 4.41
N TYR A 534 -18.41 -2.20 5.48
CA TYR A 534 -17.02 -2.60 5.65
C TYR A 534 -16.88 -3.99 6.29
N ALA A 535 -16.89 -5.03 5.44
CA ALA A 535 -16.91 -6.45 5.84
C ALA A 535 -15.76 -6.85 6.79
N GLU A 536 -14.56 -6.29 6.62
CA GLU A 536 -13.43 -6.57 7.52
C GLU A 536 -13.72 -6.13 8.96
N ALA A 537 -14.35 -4.97 9.18
CA ALA A 537 -14.72 -4.53 10.52
C ALA A 537 -15.88 -5.34 11.10
N MET A 538 -16.85 -5.78 10.27
CA MET A 538 -17.90 -6.71 10.72
C MET A 538 -17.29 -8.02 11.24
N ASN A 539 -16.37 -8.61 10.48
CA ASN A 539 -15.66 -9.83 10.86
C ASN A 539 -14.85 -9.64 12.16
N ASN A 540 -14.12 -8.53 12.29
CA ASN A 540 -13.28 -8.29 13.47
C ASN A 540 -14.13 -7.96 14.71
N LEU A 541 -15.24 -7.23 14.54
CA LEU A 541 -16.23 -7.01 15.59
C LEU A 541 -16.83 -8.34 16.06
N ALA A 542 -17.23 -9.22 15.14
CA ALA A 542 -17.74 -10.54 15.47
C ALA A 542 -16.73 -11.38 16.27
N GLY A 543 -15.44 -11.31 15.94
CA GLY A 543 -14.36 -11.94 16.73
C GLY A 543 -14.30 -11.42 18.15
N ASN A 544 -14.43 -10.10 18.34
CA ASN A 544 -14.45 -9.45 19.64
C ASN A 544 -15.70 -9.86 20.47
N LEU A 545 -16.87 -9.85 19.84
CA LEU A 545 -18.15 -10.27 20.44
C LEU A 545 -18.13 -11.74 20.86
N LYS A 546 -17.55 -12.62 20.05
CA LYS A 546 -17.31 -14.03 20.39
C LYS A 546 -16.47 -14.16 21.67
N GLY A 547 -15.41 -13.36 21.80
CA GLY A 547 -14.55 -13.35 23.00
C GLY A 547 -15.32 -12.99 24.28
N GLN A 548 -16.36 -12.16 24.14
CA GLN A 548 -17.32 -11.82 25.20
C GLN A 548 -18.47 -12.84 25.32
N GLY A 549 -18.47 -13.97 24.60
CA GLY A 549 -19.57 -14.93 24.63
C GLY A 549 -20.91 -14.42 24.07
N ARG A 550 -20.92 -13.27 23.36
CA ARG A 550 -22.09 -12.71 22.66
C ARG A 550 -22.27 -13.40 21.31
N ASN A 551 -22.54 -14.70 21.38
CA ASN A 551 -22.48 -15.62 20.26
C ASN A 551 -23.45 -15.27 19.12
N ASP A 552 -24.70 -14.92 19.44
CA ASP A 552 -25.72 -14.60 18.44
C ASP A 552 -25.35 -13.35 17.63
N GLU A 553 -24.97 -12.26 18.30
CA GLU A 553 -24.50 -11.04 17.64
C GLU A 553 -23.22 -11.29 16.82
N ALA A 554 -22.32 -12.16 17.29
CA ALA A 554 -21.14 -12.55 16.53
C ALA A 554 -21.52 -13.27 15.23
N ILE A 555 -22.45 -14.23 15.28
CA ILE A 555 -22.93 -14.96 14.09
C ILE A 555 -23.61 -14.01 13.10
N GLU A 556 -24.43 -13.07 13.58
CA GLU A 556 -25.06 -12.06 12.73
C GLU A 556 -24.03 -11.20 12.01
N ASN A 557 -23.01 -10.71 12.71
CA ASN A 557 -21.94 -9.90 12.11
C ASN A 557 -21.08 -10.71 11.12
N TYR A 558 -20.77 -11.97 11.42
CA TYR A 558 -20.06 -12.84 10.45
C TYR A 558 -20.90 -13.12 9.20
N ARG A 559 -22.21 -13.38 9.34
CA ARG A 559 -23.12 -13.54 8.20
C ARG A 559 -23.21 -12.27 7.37
N ALA A 560 -23.28 -11.11 8.01
CA ALA A 560 -23.25 -9.81 7.32
C ALA A 560 -21.94 -9.63 6.55
N ALA A 561 -20.79 -9.94 7.16
CA ALA A 561 -19.49 -9.87 6.50
C ALA A 561 -19.43 -10.75 5.24
N VAL A 562 -19.89 -12.01 5.33
CA VAL A 562 -19.96 -12.94 4.20
C VAL A 562 -20.92 -12.44 3.12
N ALA A 563 -22.09 -11.92 3.50
CA ALA A 563 -23.07 -11.40 2.54
C ALA A 563 -22.56 -10.14 1.81
N THR A 564 -21.86 -9.24 2.51
CA THR A 564 -21.28 -8.03 1.94
C THR A 564 -20.07 -8.32 1.04
N LYS A 565 -19.24 -9.28 1.44
CA LYS A 565 -18.02 -9.66 0.71
C LYS A 565 -17.86 -11.19 0.68
N PRO A 566 -18.52 -11.88 -0.28
CA PRO A 566 -18.52 -13.34 -0.35
C PRO A 566 -17.14 -13.97 -0.53
N ASP A 567 -16.16 -13.24 -1.08
CA ASP A 567 -14.77 -13.69 -1.26
C ASP A 567 -13.88 -13.42 -0.01
N LEU A 568 -14.44 -12.88 1.09
CA LEU A 568 -13.71 -12.70 2.35
C LEU A 568 -13.55 -14.03 3.10
N VAL A 569 -12.49 -14.76 2.74
CA VAL A 569 -12.12 -16.08 3.30
C VAL A 569 -12.16 -16.12 4.82
N SER A 570 -11.63 -15.10 5.50
CA SER A 570 -11.59 -15.06 6.97
C SER A 570 -12.98 -15.03 7.60
N ALA A 571 -13.96 -14.39 6.96
CA ALA A 571 -15.33 -14.32 7.47
C ALA A 571 -16.02 -15.69 7.38
N HIS A 572 -15.83 -16.42 6.28
CA HIS A 572 -16.31 -17.81 6.17
C HIS A 572 -15.68 -18.72 7.22
N ASN A 573 -14.35 -18.70 7.34
CA ASN A 573 -13.63 -19.50 8.33
C ASN A 573 -14.13 -19.26 9.75
N ASN A 574 -14.24 -17.98 10.13
CA ASN A 574 -14.70 -17.60 11.45
C ASN A 574 -16.18 -17.94 11.69
N LEU A 575 -17.04 -17.82 10.67
CA LEU A 575 -18.44 -18.19 10.75
C LEU A 575 -18.62 -19.71 10.95
N ILE A 576 -17.92 -20.54 10.18
CA ILE A 576 -17.98 -22.01 10.32
C ILE A 576 -17.56 -22.44 11.73
N MET A 577 -16.45 -21.88 12.23
CA MET A 577 -16.00 -22.12 13.61
C MET A 577 -17.06 -21.67 14.62
N MET A 578 -17.65 -20.48 14.44
CA MET A 578 -18.62 -19.92 15.38
C MET A 578 -19.93 -20.72 15.42
N LEU A 579 -20.43 -21.16 14.26
CA LEU A 579 -21.60 -22.02 14.17
C LEU A 579 -21.38 -23.36 14.87
N GLY A 580 -20.15 -23.88 14.87
CA GLY A 580 -19.80 -25.08 15.63
C GLY A 580 -19.95 -24.93 17.15
N TYR A 581 -19.82 -23.72 17.70
CA TYR A 581 -20.05 -23.44 19.13
C TYR A 581 -21.51 -23.16 19.47
N ALA A 582 -22.33 -22.83 18.47
CA ALA A 582 -23.72 -22.43 18.68
C ALA A 582 -24.62 -23.64 18.88
N ASP A 583 -25.75 -23.45 19.56
CA ASP A 583 -26.80 -24.45 19.70
C ASP A 583 -27.70 -24.45 18.44
N VAL A 584 -27.09 -24.83 17.31
CA VAL A 584 -27.75 -24.96 16.01
C VAL A 584 -27.65 -26.40 15.50
N PRO A 585 -28.57 -26.85 14.63
CA PRO A 585 -28.41 -28.12 13.93
C PRO A 585 -27.06 -28.18 13.21
N HIS A 586 -26.36 -29.32 13.30
CA HIS A 586 -25.01 -29.46 12.74
C HIS A 586 -24.99 -29.30 11.21
N GLU A 587 -26.11 -29.59 10.56
CA GLU A 587 -26.36 -29.34 9.14
C GLU A 587 -26.06 -27.88 8.75
N VAL A 588 -26.33 -26.91 9.64
CA VAL A 588 -26.03 -25.48 9.38
C VAL A 588 -24.53 -25.22 9.27
N VAL A 589 -23.71 -25.93 10.05
CA VAL A 589 -22.23 -25.85 9.96
C VAL A 589 -21.77 -26.43 8.62
N VAL A 590 -22.32 -27.59 8.25
CA VAL A 590 -22.01 -28.30 7.00
C VAL A 590 -22.41 -27.46 5.77
N ASP A 591 -23.59 -26.85 5.79
CA ASP A 591 -24.06 -26.01 4.71
C ASP A 591 -23.17 -24.77 4.54
N GLN A 592 -22.72 -24.15 5.63
CA GLN A 592 -21.77 -23.04 5.54
C GLN A 592 -20.40 -23.49 4.97
N ALA A 593 -19.91 -24.67 5.35
CA ALA A 593 -18.67 -25.22 4.78
C ALA A 593 -18.81 -25.53 3.28
N ARG A 594 -19.97 -26.03 2.84
CA ARG A 594 -20.29 -26.21 1.41
C ARG A 594 -20.39 -24.89 0.65
N LEU A 595 -20.92 -23.84 1.29
CA LEU A 595 -20.93 -22.49 0.71
C LEU A 595 -19.52 -21.96 0.49
N PHE A 596 -18.63 -22.15 1.48
CA PHE A 596 -17.21 -21.80 1.35
C PHE A 596 -16.57 -22.48 0.14
N ASP A 597 -16.85 -23.77 -0.08
CA ASP A 597 -16.29 -24.49 -1.22
C ASP A 597 -16.86 -24.04 -2.56
N ARG A 598 -18.19 -23.93 -2.64
CA ARG A 598 -18.88 -23.46 -3.86
C ARG A 598 -18.42 -22.07 -4.29
N ASP A 599 -18.29 -21.14 -3.35
CA ASP A 599 -18.05 -19.73 -3.65
C ASP A 599 -16.55 -19.40 -3.77
N ILE A 600 -15.67 -20.19 -3.15
CA ILE A 600 -14.23 -19.89 -3.05
C ILE A 600 -13.36 -21.07 -3.48
N SER A 601 -13.35 -22.20 -2.75
CA SER A 601 -12.27 -23.18 -2.95
C SER A 601 -12.41 -24.05 -4.20
N ALA A 602 -13.61 -24.43 -4.62
CA ALA A 602 -13.80 -25.34 -5.76
C ALA A 602 -13.24 -24.77 -7.07
N ALA A 603 -13.33 -23.46 -7.27
CA ALA A 603 -12.82 -22.78 -8.47
C ALA A 603 -11.28 -22.80 -8.58
N LEU A 604 -10.57 -23.15 -7.51
CA LEU A 604 -9.11 -23.15 -7.45
C LEU A 604 -8.49 -24.52 -7.80
N LEU A 605 -9.31 -25.57 -7.96
CA LEU A 605 -8.86 -26.92 -8.22
C LEU A 605 -8.08 -27.00 -9.54
N ARG A 606 -6.83 -27.49 -9.46
CA ARG A 606 -5.95 -27.66 -10.62
C ARG A 606 -6.09 -29.07 -11.18
N HIS A 607 -6.69 -29.22 -12.35
CA HIS A 607 -6.83 -30.52 -13.02
C HIS A 607 -5.59 -30.83 -13.88
N ARG A 608 -4.68 -31.66 -13.35
CA ARG A 608 -3.47 -32.15 -14.06
C ARG A 608 -2.96 -33.46 -13.46
N PRO A 609 -2.21 -34.28 -14.22
CA PRO A 609 -1.56 -35.46 -13.66
C PRO A 609 -0.45 -35.06 -12.69
N PHE A 610 -0.27 -35.86 -11.63
CA PHE A 610 0.83 -35.69 -10.69
C PHE A 610 2.11 -36.32 -11.21
N GLY A 611 3.25 -35.68 -10.96
CA GLY A 611 4.58 -36.19 -11.32
C GLY A 611 5.13 -37.22 -10.33
N ASN A 612 4.40 -37.55 -9.27
CA ASN A 612 4.84 -38.48 -8.23
C ASN A 612 4.97 -39.90 -8.79
N ALA A 613 6.04 -40.61 -8.42
CA ALA A 613 6.27 -41.97 -8.85
C ALA A 613 5.22 -42.93 -8.25
N ILE A 614 4.56 -43.70 -9.12
CA ILE A 614 3.54 -44.70 -8.76
C ILE A 614 4.24 -45.97 -8.28
N ASP A 615 4.54 -46.03 -6.98
CA ASP A 615 5.10 -47.19 -6.29
C ASP A 615 4.47 -47.27 -4.89
N PRO A 616 3.70 -48.33 -4.56
CA PRO A 616 3.00 -48.44 -3.28
C PRO A 616 3.92 -48.59 -2.06
N ASP A 617 5.15 -49.10 -2.25
CA ASP A 617 6.03 -49.53 -1.16
C ASP A 617 7.28 -48.65 -0.98
N ARG A 618 7.47 -47.63 -1.84
CA ARG A 618 8.58 -46.67 -1.69
C ARG A 618 8.48 -45.83 -0.42
N LYS A 619 9.59 -45.16 -0.09
CA LYS A 619 9.61 -44.12 0.94
C LYS A 619 8.64 -42.98 0.56
N LEU A 620 7.77 -42.58 1.49
CA LEU A 620 6.74 -41.54 1.27
C LEU A 620 7.19 -40.18 1.81
N ARG A 621 6.82 -39.11 1.11
CA ARG A 621 7.00 -37.72 1.54
C ARG A 621 5.71 -37.18 2.13
N ILE A 622 5.73 -36.88 3.42
CA ILE A 622 4.59 -36.33 4.16
C ILE A 622 4.84 -34.86 4.42
N GLY A 623 3.93 -34.00 3.97
CA GLY A 623 3.99 -32.56 4.21
C GLY A 623 2.97 -32.13 5.25
N TYR A 624 3.41 -31.53 6.36
CA TYR A 624 2.52 -30.95 7.37
C TYR A 624 2.45 -29.43 7.20
N VAL A 625 1.24 -28.89 7.04
CA VAL A 625 0.99 -27.44 6.89
C VAL A 625 0.32 -26.91 8.15
N SER A 626 0.97 -25.97 8.85
CA SER A 626 0.41 -25.41 10.09
C SER A 626 0.97 -24.03 10.44
N GLY A 627 0.12 -23.19 11.02
CA GLY A 627 0.52 -21.96 11.72
C GLY A 627 0.88 -22.18 13.20
N ASP A 628 0.79 -23.42 13.67
CA ASP A 628 0.86 -23.76 15.08
C ASP A 628 2.17 -24.45 15.46
N PHE A 629 3.19 -24.47 14.59
CA PHE A 629 4.53 -25.00 14.92
C PHE A 629 5.33 -24.07 15.85
N ARG A 630 4.75 -23.77 17.02
CA ARG A 630 5.20 -22.87 18.09
C ARG A 630 4.55 -23.30 19.41
N SER A 631 4.62 -22.48 20.45
CA SER A 631 3.91 -22.68 21.71
C SER A 631 2.40 -22.61 21.48
N HIS A 632 1.82 -23.78 21.22
CA HIS A 632 0.43 -23.98 20.88
C HIS A 632 -0.02 -25.39 21.27
N ALA A 633 -1.31 -25.55 21.58
CA ALA A 633 -1.87 -26.81 22.07
C ALA A 633 -1.78 -27.96 21.06
N VAL A 634 -1.74 -27.66 19.76
CA VAL A 634 -1.56 -28.66 18.69
C VAL A 634 -0.29 -29.50 18.90
N ASN A 635 0.78 -28.91 19.43
CA ASN A 635 2.04 -29.63 19.63
C ASN A 635 2.04 -30.57 20.83
N TYR A 636 1.03 -30.50 21.71
CA TYR A 636 0.83 -31.55 22.72
C TYR A 636 0.49 -32.89 22.08
N PHE A 637 -0.05 -32.87 20.85
CA PHE A 637 -0.44 -34.06 20.12
C PHE A 637 0.53 -34.38 18.99
N PHE A 638 1.02 -33.35 18.30
CA PHE A 638 1.84 -33.52 17.11
C PHE A 638 3.30 -33.83 17.40
N GLU A 639 3.91 -33.24 18.43
CA GLU A 639 5.32 -33.52 18.75
C GLU A 639 5.57 -35.00 19.08
N PRO A 640 4.72 -35.68 19.85
CA PRO A 640 4.86 -37.12 20.06
C PRO A 640 4.80 -37.93 18.76
N LEU A 641 3.90 -37.60 17.82
CA LEU A 641 3.87 -38.24 16.50
C LEU A 641 5.17 -37.97 15.73
N LEU A 642 5.56 -36.70 15.64
CA LEU A 642 6.72 -36.24 14.86
C LEU A 642 8.02 -36.92 15.32
N THR A 643 8.19 -37.11 16.62
CA THR A 643 9.38 -37.76 17.21
C THR A 643 9.40 -39.28 17.04
N HIS A 644 8.28 -39.91 16.72
CA HIS A 644 8.15 -41.36 16.58
C HIS A 644 7.99 -41.85 15.13
N HIS A 645 8.00 -40.95 14.15
CA HIS A 645 7.98 -41.34 12.74
C HIS A 645 9.16 -42.24 12.35
N ASP A 646 8.87 -43.33 11.62
CA ASP A 646 9.89 -44.21 11.05
C ASP A 646 10.52 -43.58 9.81
N LYS A 647 11.63 -42.87 10.03
CA LYS A 647 12.42 -42.20 8.99
C LYS A 647 12.97 -43.11 7.89
N ARG A 648 12.89 -44.44 8.03
CA ARG A 648 13.22 -45.39 6.96
C ARG A 648 12.13 -45.43 5.88
N HIS A 649 10.87 -45.25 6.28
CA HIS A 649 9.71 -45.35 5.39
C HIS A 649 9.09 -43.98 5.05
N PHE A 650 9.40 -42.94 5.84
CA PHE A 650 8.83 -41.60 5.66
C PHE A 650 9.89 -40.50 5.69
N GLU A 651 9.73 -39.50 4.83
CA GLU A 651 10.44 -38.22 4.83
C GLU A 651 9.43 -37.13 5.17
N ILE A 652 9.74 -36.28 6.16
CA ILE A 652 8.76 -35.39 6.80
C ILE A 652 9.13 -33.93 6.52
N PHE A 653 8.19 -33.19 5.93
CA PHE A 653 8.32 -31.80 5.53
C PHE A 653 7.41 -30.93 6.41
N ALA A 654 7.93 -29.78 6.86
CA ALA A 654 7.14 -28.73 7.49
C ALA A 654 6.91 -27.59 6.51
N TYR A 655 5.65 -27.13 6.43
CA TYR A 655 5.26 -25.89 5.79
C TYR A 655 4.63 -24.98 6.85
N THR A 656 5.46 -24.15 7.50
CA THR A 656 4.96 -23.20 8.50
C THR A 656 4.28 -22.01 7.83
N THR A 657 3.11 -21.63 8.34
CA THR A 657 2.33 -20.52 7.79
C THR A 657 2.52 -19.22 8.58
N ILE A 658 3.46 -19.18 9.53
CA ILE A 658 3.82 -18.01 10.35
C ILE A 658 5.34 -17.79 10.38
N SER A 659 5.78 -16.59 10.77
CA SER A 659 7.21 -16.22 10.88
C SER A 659 7.75 -16.23 12.31
N GLU A 660 6.86 -16.26 13.29
CA GLU A 660 7.22 -16.24 14.71
C GLU A 660 7.80 -17.60 15.09
N GLU A 661 8.97 -17.60 15.74
CA GLU A 661 9.62 -18.80 16.22
C GLU A 661 9.90 -18.68 17.72
N ASP A 662 9.74 -19.78 18.43
CA ASP A 662 9.95 -19.87 19.87
C ASP A 662 10.64 -21.18 20.29
N GLU A 663 10.68 -21.43 21.59
CA GLU A 663 11.32 -22.62 22.15
C GLU A 663 10.72 -23.93 21.64
N VAL A 664 9.40 -23.98 21.37
CA VAL A 664 8.75 -25.19 20.82
C VAL A 664 9.16 -25.36 19.37
N THR A 665 9.17 -24.27 18.60
CA THR A 665 9.67 -24.27 17.21
C THR A 665 11.09 -24.85 17.14
N ALA A 666 11.96 -24.41 18.04
CA ALA A 666 13.34 -24.88 18.12
C ALA A 666 13.44 -26.38 18.45
N ARG A 667 12.49 -26.94 19.21
CA ARG A 667 12.41 -28.39 19.47
C ARG A 667 11.87 -29.19 18.29
N LEU A 668 10.88 -28.68 17.57
CA LEU A 668 10.25 -29.39 16.46
C LEU A 668 11.16 -29.49 15.23
N LYS A 669 11.84 -28.38 14.90
CA LYS A 669 12.66 -28.24 13.67
C LYS A 669 13.61 -29.41 13.38
N PRO A 670 14.41 -29.91 14.35
CA PRO A 670 15.34 -31.01 14.12
C PRO A 670 14.68 -32.34 13.71
N HIS A 671 13.38 -32.52 13.94
CA HIS A 671 12.66 -33.74 13.58
C HIS A 671 12.09 -33.70 12.15
N PHE A 672 12.16 -32.55 11.47
CA PHE A 672 11.80 -32.43 10.06
C PHE A 672 13.00 -32.65 9.16
N ASP A 673 12.78 -33.35 8.04
CA ASP A 673 13.78 -33.51 6.98
C ASP A 673 13.91 -32.21 6.16
N ARG A 674 12.82 -31.44 6.07
CA ARG A 674 12.78 -30.10 5.46
C ARG A 674 11.85 -29.16 6.22
N TRP A 675 12.27 -27.90 6.36
CA TRP A 675 11.48 -26.84 7.00
C TRP A 675 11.35 -25.66 6.06
N GLN A 676 10.12 -25.42 5.60
CA GLN A 676 9.78 -24.35 4.67
C GLN A 676 8.83 -23.35 5.34
N ASN A 677 9.17 -22.07 5.26
CA ASN A 677 8.28 -21.02 5.69
C ASN A 677 7.49 -20.49 4.49
N ILE A 678 6.19 -20.75 4.50
CA ILE A 678 5.26 -20.32 3.45
C ILE A 678 4.44 -19.09 3.88
N ARG A 679 4.76 -18.39 4.98
CA ARG A 679 4.16 -17.11 5.42
C ARG A 679 4.53 -15.92 4.53
N TYR A 680 5.52 -16.09 3.66
CA TYR A 680 5.81 -15.18 2.54
C TYR A 680 6.05 -15.91 1.17
N LEU A 681 5.57 -17.16 0.90
CA LEU A 681 4.91 -17.72 -0.36
C LEU A 681 3.33 -17.71 -0.59
N ASP A 682 2.82 -17.11 -1.66
CA ASP A 682 1.37 -17.01 -1.84
C ASP A 682 0.66 -18.32 -2.11
N ASP A 683 -0.67 -18.37 -2.18
CA ASP A 683 -1.34 -19.67 -2.32
C ASP A 683 -0.95 -20.43 -3.60
N ASP A 684 -0.69 -19.72 -4.71
CA ASP A 684 -0.22 -20.36 -5.95
C ASP A 684 1.24 -20.77 -5.82
N ALA A 685 2.13 -19.89 -5.36
CA ALA A 685 3.55 -20.13 -5.19
C ALA A 685 3.85 -21.17 -4.08
N ALA A 686 3.03 -21.22 -3.03
CA ALA A 686 3.11 -22.24 -1.99
C ALA A 686 2.65 -23.60 -2.53
N ALA A 687 1.58 -23.64 -3.33
CA ALA A 687 1.16 -24.85 -4.02
C ALA A 687 2.26 -25.35 -4.99
N ASP A 688 2.86 -24.45 -5.76
CA ASP A 688 3.95 -24.77 -6.69
C ASP A 688 5.20 -25.26 -5.95
N LEU A 689 5.54 -24.67 -4.79
CA LEU A 689 6.61 -25.17 -3.93
C LEU A 689 6.34 -26.60 -3.47
N ILE A 690 5.15 -26.87 -2.93
CA ILE A 690 4.75 -28.19 -2.42
C ILE A 690 4.79 -29.24 -3.54
N GLU A 691 4.34 -28.89 -4.75
CA GLU A 691 4.44 -29.74 -5.93
C GLU A 691 5.90 -30.00 -6.33
N SER A 692 6.76 -28.97 -6.28
CA SER A 692 8.19 -29.11 -6.59
C SER A 692 8.94 -29.99 -5.59
N ASP A 693 8.50 -30.01 -4.33
CA ASP A 693 9.00 -30.92 -3.30
C ASP A 693 8.48 -32.37 -3.52
N ALA A 694 7.53 -32.56 -4.44
CA ALA A 694 6.86 -33.81 -4.76
C ALA A 694 6.31 -34.51 -3.51
N ILE A 695 5.55 -33.76 -2.70
CA ILE A 695 4.84 -34.29 -1.55
C ILE A 695 3.81 -35.33 -2.01
N ASP A 696 3.78 -36.47 -1.33
CA ASP A 696 2.88 -37.58 -1.64
C ASP A 696 1.55 -37.43 -0.91
N ILE A 697 1.65 -37.06 0.37
CA ILE A 697 0.50 -36.82 1.25
C ILE A 697 0.69 -35.48 1.94
N LEU A 698 -0.22 -34.54 1.69
CA LEU A 698 -0.24 -33.24 2.34
C LEU A 698 -1.31 -33.23 3.44
N ILE A 699 -0.91 -32.81 4.64
CA ILE A 699 -1.73 -32.80 5.84
C ILE A 699 -2.04 -31.36 6.26
N ASP A 700 -3.30 -30.98 6.18
CA ASP A 700 -3.82 -29.74 6.78
C ASP A 700 -3.95 -29.95 8.27
N MET A 701 -3.31 -29.09 9.07
CA MET A 701 -3.38 -29.15 10.53
C MET A 701 -4.20 -28.02 11.15
N SER A 702 -4.81 -27.15 10.34
CA SER A 702 -5.44 -25.93 10.83
C SER A 702 -6.95 -25.87 10.54
N GLY A 703 -7.43 -26.45 9.44
CA GLY A 703 -8.81 -26.30 8.99
C GLY A 703 -9.23 -24.83 8.94
N HIS A 704 -10.40 -24.48 9.49
CA HIS A 704 -10.89 -23.09 9.52
C HIS A 704 -10.32 -22.24 10.67
N MET A 705 -9.26 -22.69 11.36
CA MET A 705 -8.63 -21.94 12.44
C MET A 705 -7.68 -20.85 11.91
N ALA A 706 -7.17 -19.99 12.82
CA ALA A 706 -6.27 -18.90 12.45
C ALA A 706 -5.00 -19.40 11.74
N ALA A 707 -4.47 -18.57 10.83
CA ALA A 707 -3.27 -18.86 10.03
C ALA A 707 -3.35 -20.14 9.16
N ASN A 708 -4.55 -20.65 8.87
CA ASN A 708 -4.72 -21.74 7.92
C ASN A 708 -4.33 -21.36 6.49
N ARG A 709 -4.13 -22.37 5.64
CA ARG A 709 -3.87 -22.23 4.21
C ARG A 709 -4.76 -23.18 3.39
N LEU A 710 -6.04 -23.29 3.73
CA LEU A 710 -7.00 -24.17 3.01
C LEU A 710 -7.05 -23.90 1.50
N LEU A 711 -6.79 -22.67 1.05
CA LEU A 711 -6.75 -22.36 -0.39
C LEU A 711 -5.50 -22.91 -1.10
N VAL A 712 -4.43 -23.27 -0.39
CA VAL A 712 -3.33 -24.07 -0.94
C VAL A 712 -3.82 -25.48 -1.20
N PHE A 713 -4.54 -26.10 -0.24
CA PHE A 713 -5.14 -27.42 -0.40
C PHE A 713 -6.19 -27.45 -1.52
N ALA A 714 -6.97 -26.37 -1.68
CA ALA A 714 -7.95 -26.22 -2.76
C ALA A 714 -7.32 -26.35 -4.15
N ARG A 715 -6.03 -25.99 -4.31
CA ARG A 715 -5.26 -26.14 -5.56
C ARG A 715 -4.75 -27.55 -5.81
N LYS A 716 -4.93 -28.47 -4.86
CA LYS A 716 -4.51 -29.87 -4.92
C LYS A 716 -3.01 -30.04 -5.28
N PRO A 717 -2.05 -29.46 -4.53
CA PRO A 717 -0.62 -29.61 -4.82
C PRO A 717 -0.02 -30.98 -4.47
N ALA A 718 -0.75 -31.87 -3.79
CA ALA A 718 -0.32 -33.25 -3.55
C ALA A 718 -1.39 -34.24 -4.02
N PRO A 719 -0.99 -35.46 -4.45
CA PRO A 719 -1.93 -36.46 -4.95
C PRO A 719 -2.95 -36.88 -3.90
N VAL A 720 -2.49 -37.07 -2.66
CA VAL A 720 -3.34 -37.34 -1.50
C VAL A 720 -3.29 -36.14 -0.56
N GLN A 721 -4.45 -35.71 -0.09
CA GLN A 721 -4.58 -34.65 0.90
C GLN A 721 -5.50 -35.10 2.03
N ALA A 722 -5.09 -34.85 3.27
CA ALA A 722 -5.91 -35.11 4.44
C ALA A 722 -5.94 -33.92 5.38
N THR A 723 -7.00 -33.79 6.17
CA THR A 723 -7.04 -32.87 7.31
C THR A 723 -6.93 -33.64 8.62
N TRP A 724 -6.06 -33.14 9.50
CA TRP A 724 -5.85 -33.65 10.84
C TRP A 724 -5.24 -32.58 11.75
N LEU A 725 -6.13 -32.03 12.58
CA LEU A 725 -6.11 -32.07 14.05
C LEU A 725 -6.68 -30.77 14.58
N GLY A 726 -6.17 -29.63 14.10
CA GLY A 726 -6.47 -28.31 14.65
C GLY A 726 -7.93 -27.88 14.50
N PHE A 727 -8.64 -28.44 13.52
CA PHE A 727 -10.08 -28.23 13.34
C PHE A 727 -10.82 -29.57 13.31
N THR A 728 -11.77 -29.73 14.22
CA THR A 728 -12.40 -31.00 14.55
C THR A 728 -13.75 -31.19 13.85
N THR A 729 -13.94 -30.60 12.68
CA THR A 729 -15.16 -30.76 11.86
C THR A 729 -14.79 -30.71 10.37
N ILE A 730 -15.79 -30.79 9.49
CA ILE A 730 -15.66 -30.69 8.03
C ILE A 730 -14.91 -29.40 7.60
N THR A 731 -14.04 -29.49 6.59
CA THR A 731 -13.40 -28.33 5.93
C THR A 731 -14.22 -27.78 4.76
N GLY A 732 -15.06 -28.63 4.16
CA GLY A 732 -15.85 -28.31 2.98
C GLY A 732 -15.03 -28.30 1.68
N VAL A 733 -13.70 -28.25 1.76
CA VAL A 733 -12.80 -28.15 0.60
C VAL A 733 -12.80 -29.47 -0.17
N SER A 734 -13.40 -29.46 -1.37
CA SER A 734 -13.56 -30.67 -2.21
C SER A 734 -12.24 -31.32 -2.64
N ALA A 735 -11.13 -30.59 -2.58
CA ALA A 735 -9.79 -31.09 -2.90
C ALA A 735 -9.13 -31.88 -1.74
N ILE A 736 -9.67 -31.84 -0.52
CA ILE A 736 -9.16 -32.63 0.62
C ILE A 736 -9.86 -34.01 0.61
N ASP A 737 -9.09 -35.08 0.47
CA ASP A 737 -9.64 -36.43 0.24
C ASP A 737 -10.13 -37.06 1.55
N TYR A 738 -9.34 -36.89 2.62
CA TYR A 738 -9.55 -37.62 3.87
C TYR A 738 -9.63 -36.70 5.09
N ARG A 739 -10.43 -37.09 6.07
CA ARG A 739 -10.31 -36.60 7.45
C ARG A 739 -9.91 -37.75 8.37
N ILE A 740 -8.83 -37.57 9.11
CA ILE A 740 -8.34 -38.57 10.07
C ILE A 740 -9.14 -38.43 11.38
N THR A 741 -9.72 -39.54 11.82
CA THR A 741 -10.68 -39.63 12.93
C THR A 741 -10.54 -40.99 13.65
N ASP A 742 -11.50 -41.36 14.51
CA ASP A 742 -11.57 -42.65 15.20
C ASP A 742 -13.01 -43.18 15.34
N PRO A 743 -13.21 -44.44 15.78
CA PRO A 743 -14.52 -45.07 15.85
C PRO A 743 -15.43 -44.49 16.94
N HIS A 744 -14.89 -43.77 17.93
CA HIS A 744 -15.64 -43.18 19.03
C HIS A 744 -16.10 -41.76 18.72
N THR A 745 -15.25 -40.94 18.07
CA THR A 745 -15.60 -39.59 17.61
C THR A 745 -16.52 -39.61 16.39
N ASP A 746 -16.24 -40.48 15.41
CA ASP A 746 -17.08 -40.70 14.22
C ASP A 746 -17.51 -42.18 14.11
N PRO A 747 -18.51 -42.66 14.87
CA PRO A 747 -19.02 -44.01 14.71
C PRO A 747 -19.50 -44.29 13.27
N VAL A 748 -19.28 -45.53 12.79
CA VAL A 748 -19.70 -45.93 11.43
C VAL A 748 -21.21 -45.76 11.26
N GLY A 749 -21.61 -45.06 10.21
CA GLY A 749 -23.01 -44.81 9.85
C GLY A 749 -23.67 -43.62 10.58
N MET A 750 -22.95 -42.94 11.47
CA MET A 750 -23.49 -41.80 12.22
C MET A 750 -23.17 -40.45 11.56
N THR A 751 -21.92 -40.25 11.16
CA THR A 751 -21.40 -38.91 10.86
C THR A 751 -21.03 -38.70 9.40
N GLU A 752 -20.96 -39.75 8.56
CA GLU A 752 -20.54 -39.68 7.15
C GLU A 752 -21.32 -38.61 6.36
N ARG A 753 -22.62 -38.46 6.64
CA ARG A 753 -23.48 -37.47 5.97
C ARG A 753 -23.07 -36.01 6.19
N TYR A 754 -22.25 -35.74 7.20
CA TYR A 754 -21.81 -34.40 7.57
C TYR A 754 -20.45 -34.02 6.99
N ASN A 755 -19.79 -34.94 6.27
CA ASN A 755 -18.42 -34.76 5.82
C ASN A 755 -18.36 -34.84 4.29
N THR A 756 -17.59 -33.94 3.69
CA THR A 756 -17.24 -34.02 2.27
C THR A 756 -16.01 -34.89 2.06
N GLU A 757 -15.13 -34.91 3.06
CA GLU A 757 -13.96 -35.78 3.10
C GLU A 757 -14.36 -37.23 3.44
N THR A 758 -13.60 -38.18 2.91
CA THR A 758 -13.71 -39.58 3.33
C THR A 758 -13.14 -39.75 4.74
N LEU A 759 -13.92 -40.31 5.65
CA LEU A 759 -13.49 -40.52 7.03
C LEU A 759 -12.49 -41.67 7.12
N TRP A 760 -11.26 -41.34 7.53
CA TRP A 760 -10.24 -42.33 7.84
C TRP A 760 -10.18 -42.59 9.35
N ARG A 761 -10.74 -43.71 9.78
CA ARG A 761 -10.80 -44.08 11.20
C ARG A 761 -9.56 -44.85 11.61
N LEU A 762 -8.75 -44.26 12.46
CA LEU A 762 -7.67 -44.98 13.14
C LEU A 762 -8.25 -46.04 14.07
N PRO A 763 -7.55 -47.15 14.34
CA PRO A 763 -8.13 -48.28 15.08
C PRO A 763 -8.42 -47.98 16.56
N LYS A 764 -7.75 -46.99 17.15
CA LYS A 764 -7.88 -46.64 18.58
C LYS A 764 -8.37 -45.21 18.77
N SER A 765 -7.45 -44.24 18.77
CA SER A 765 -7.72 -42.82 19.00
C SER A 765 -7.25 -42.00 17.81
N PHE A 766 -7.96 -40.90 17.52
CA PHE A 766 -7.60 -39.95 16.47
C PHE A 766 -6.37 -39.10 16.82
N CYS A 767 -5.97 -39.08 18.10
CA CYS A 767 -4.79 -38.36 18.57
C CYS A 767 -4.10 -39.05 19.74
N CYS A 768 -2.83 -38.70 19.96
CA CYS A 768 -2.10 -38.94 21.21
C CYS A 768 -1.85 -37.62 21.94
N TYR A 769 -1.58 -37.64 23.25
CA TYR A 769 -1.44 -36.45 24.08
C TYR A 769 -0.22 -36.55 25.01
N GLU A 770 0.68 -35.57 24.90
CA GLU A 770 1.75 -35.30 25.85
C GLU A 770 1.43 -34.00 26.62
N PRO A 771 1.26 -34.07 27.95
CA PRO A 771 1.01 -32.90 28.78
C PRO A 771 2.23 -31.97 28.80
N ARG A 772 2.00 -30.71 29.16
CA ARG A 772 3.09 -29.75 29.33
C ARG A 772 4.12 -30.22 30.35
N ARG A 773 5.40 -30.01 30.04
CA ARG A 773 6.53 -30.47 30.86
C ARG A 773 6.79 -29.62 32.10
N ASP A 774 6.24 -28.42 32.16
CA ASP A 774 6.48 -27.40 33.19
C ASP A 774 5.35 -27.28 34.23
N ILE A 775 4.55 -28.33 34.42
CA ILE A 775 3.40 -28.33 35.34
C ILE A 775 3.72 -29.03 36.67
N SER A 776 3.16 -28.52 37.76
CA SER A 776 3.26 -29.13 39.09
C SER A 776 2.56 -30.49 39.15
N ALA A 777 2.95 -31.32 40.13
CA ALA A 777 2.17 -32.51 40.45
C ALA A 777 0.79 -32.09 41.00
N PRO A 778 -0.31 -32.75 40.58
CA PRO A 778 -1.64 -32.51 41.13
C PRO A 778 -1.69 -32.94 42.59
N ILE A 779 -2.64 -32.39 43.33
CA ILE A 779 -2.95 -32.84 44.69
C ILE A 779 -3.41 -34.30 44.71
N ASP A 780 -3.16 -35.00 45.83
CA ASP A 780 -3.49 -36.42 46.02
C ASP A 780 -4.80 -36.65 46.80
N HIS A 781 -5.48 -35.58 47.23
CA HIS A 781 -6.79 -35.61 47.88
C HIS A 781 -7.86 -34.83 47.09
N VAL A 782 -9.13 -34.99 47.46
CA VAL A 782 -10.23 -34.26 46.81
C VAL A 782 -10.42 -32.89 47.49
N PRO A 783 -10.65 -31.79 46.76
CA PRO A 783 -10.83 -30.45 47.33
C PRO A 783 -11.99 -30.35 48.33
N SER A 784 -13.01 -31.20 48.16
CA SER A 784 -14.12 -31.32 49.10
C SER A 784 -13.72 -31.85 50.48
N ASP A 785 -12.54 -32.48 50.64
CA ASP A 785 -11.99 -32.84 51.95
C ASP A 785 -11.61 -31.58 52.77
N ASP A 786 -11.22 -30.48 52.11
CA ASP A 786 -10.81 -29.23 52.74
C ASP A 786 -11.96 -28.21 52.87
N ASN A 787 -12.86 -28.15 51.88
CA ASN A 787 -13.83 -27.07 51.74
C ASN A 787 -15.28 -27.43 52.14
N VAL A 788 -15.55 -28.66 52.56
CA VAL A 788 -16.88 -29.18 53.01
C VAL A 788 -17.95 -29.25 51.89
N HIS A 789 -17.68 -28.74 50.69
CA HIS A 789 -18.59 -28.79 49.54
C HIS A 789 -17.92 -29.33 48.28
N VAL A 790 -18.74 -29.90 47.39
CA VAL A 790 -18.30 -30.31 46.04
C VAL A 790 -18.18 -29.08 45.14
N THR A 791 -17.06 -28.93 44.47
CA THR A 791 -16.85 -27.87 43.47
C THR A 791 -16.83 -28.47 42.06
N PHE A 792 -17.83 -28.12 41.26
CA PHE A 792 -17.83 -28.38 39.82
C PHE A 792 -16.99 -27.32 39.10
N GLY A 793 -16.37 -27.67 37.97
CA GLY A 793 -15.57 -26.72 37.19
C GLY A 793 -15.69 -26.87 35.68
N CYS A 794 -15.53 -25.77 34.95
CA CYS A 794 -15.37 -25.78 33.50
C CYS A 794 -14.37 -24.71 33.06
N PHE A 795 -13.23 -25.14 32.50
CA PHE A 795 -12.14 -24.25 32.03
C PHE A 795 -12.01 -24.24 30.49
N ASN A 796 -13.05 -24.73 29.82
CA ASN A 796 -13.19 -24.61 28.37
C ASN A 796 -13.37 -23.13 28.00
N ASN A 797 -13.13 -22.80 26.72
CA ASN A 797 -13.46 -21.47 26.23
C ASN A 797 -14.97 -21.21 26.46
N PHE A 798 -15.30 -20.10 27.14
CA PHE A 798 -16.68 -19.77 27.51
C PHE A 798 -17.61 -19.63 26.30
N SER A 799 -17.09 -19.35 25.09
CA SER A 799 -17.89 -19.38 23.86
C SER A 799 -18.52 -20.75 23.56
N LYS A 800 -17.95 -21.86 24.09
CA LYS A 800 -18.52 -23.22 23.99
C LYS A 800 -19.69 -23.46 24.96
N VAL A 801 -19.86 -22.59 25.96
CA VAL A 801 -20.84 -22.74 27.03
C VAL A 801 -22.15 -22.05 26.59
N THR A 802 -23.06 -22.84 26.04
CA THR A 802 -24.38 -22.41 25.57
C THR A 802 -25.37 -22.18 26.72
N ASP A 803 -26.48 -21.50 26.44
CA ASP A 803 -27.56 -21.34 27.43
C ASP A 803 -28.11 -22.71 27.86
N ARG A 804 -28.28 -23.64 26.90
CA ARG A 804 -28.69 -25.03 27.15
C ARG A 804 -27.75 -25.78 28.09
N THR A 805 -26.43 -25.61 27.95
CA THR A 805 -25.45 -26.17 28.90
C THR A 805 -25.62 -25.58 30.30
N LEU A 806 -25.77 -24.25 30.39
CA LEU A 806 -25.91 -23.55 31.67
C LEU A 806 -27.19 -23.95 32.41
N GLU A 807 -28.30 -24.18 31.71
CA GLU A 807 -29.54 -24.69 32.30
C GLU A 807 -29.35 -26.07 32.96
N ARG A 808 -28.62 -26.98 32.31
CA ARG A 808 -28.30 -28.29 32.91
C ARG A 808 -27.34 -28.17 34.09
N TRP A 809 -26.42 -27.22 34.06
CA TRP A 809 -25.54 -26.95 35.22
C TRP A 809 -26.31 -26.32 36.38
N ALA A 810 -27.30 -25.45 36.12
CA ALA A 810 -28.20 -24.92 37.14
C ALA A 810 -28.95 -26.07 37.84
N GLU A 811 -29.47 -27.02 37.07
CA GLU A 811 -30.15 -28.21 37.60
C GLU A 811 -29.23 -29.10 38.45
N ILE A 812 -27.96 -29.27 38.05
CA ILE A 812 -26.97 -29.98 38.87
C ILE A 812 -26.77 -29.26 40.21
N LEU A 813 -26.59 -27.94 40.21
CA LEU A 813 -26.40 -27.15 41.42
C LEU A 813 -27.66 -27.10 42.30
N GLU A 814 -28.85 -27.22 41.73
CA GLU A 814 -30.09 -27.37 42.48
C GLU A 814 -30.14 -28.72 43.21
N ARG A 815 -29.81 -29.82 42.51
CA ARG A 815 -29.80 -31.18 43.07
C ARG A 815 -28.66 -31.43 44.05
N VAL A 816 -27.58 -30.66 43.98
CA VAL A 816 -26.44 -30.70 44.90
C VAL A 816 -26.34 -29.37 45.66
N SER A 817 -27.19 -29.20 46.69
CA SER A 817 -27.51 -27.92 47.33
C SER A 817 -26.32 -27.11 47.88
N ASP A 818 -25.24 -27.77 48.31
CA ASP A 818 -24.06 -27.07 48.85
C ASP A 818 -22.92 -26.90 47.84
N SER A 819 -23.12 -27.34 46.59
CA SER A 819 -22.07 -27.30 45.57
C SER A 819 -21.79 -25.90 45.03
N ARG A 820 -20.59 -25.73 44.45
CA ARG A 820 -20.17 -24.52 43.72
C ARG A 820 -19.82 -24.83 42.27
N LEU A 821 -19.85 -23.81 41.42
CA LEU A 821 -19.41 -23.90 40.04
C LEU A 821 -18.29 -22.89 39.77
N LEU A 822 -17.11 -23.37 39.38
CA LEU A 822 -15.96 -22.55 39.01
C LEU A 822 -15.84 -22.45 37.48
N LEU A 823 -15.94 -21.23 36.96
CA LEU A 823 -15.79 -20.94 35.54
C LEU A 823 -14.56 -20.07 35.31
N GLU A 824 -13.66 -20.53 34.43
CA GLU A 824 -12.53 -19.71 33.97
C GLU A 824 -12.91 -19.00 32.66
N ILE A 825 -12.95 -17.66 32.67
CA ILE A 825 -13.45 -16.85 31.56
C ILE A 825 -12.44 -15.75 31.19
N ILE A 826 -12.19 -15.57 29.89
CA ILE A 826 -11.33 -14.51 29.36
C ILE A 826 -12.05 -13.15 29.50
N GLY A 827 -11.34 -12.11 29.97
CA GLY A 827 -11.88 -10.75 30.05
C GLY A 827 -12.89 -10.49 31.18
N ILE A 828 -13.13 -11.47 32.05
CA ILE A 828 -14.13 -11.38 33.13
C ILE A 828 -13.73 -10.42 34.28
N ASP A 829 -12.53 -9.87 34.20
CA ASP A 829 -12.04 -8.77 35.04
C ASP A 829 -12.67 -7.42 34.68
N GLY A 830 -13.23 -7.27 33.47
CA GLY A 830 -14.03 -6.09 33.07
C GLY A 830 -15.38 -6.02 33.80
N THR A 831 -15.73 -4.85 34.34
CA THR A 831 -16.93 -4.68 35.19
C THR A 831 -18.23 -4.94 34.44
N ASP A 832 -18.35 -4.41 33.22
CA ASP A 832 -19.59 -4.49 32.45
C ASP A 832 -19.81 -5.91 31.92
N PHE A 833 -18.76 -6.53 31.38
CA PHE A 833 -18.83 -7.91 30.91
C PHE A 833 -19.12 -8.90 32.05
N LYS A 834 -18.52 -8.69 33.23
CA LYS A 834 -18.85 -9.48 34.43
C LYS A 834 -20.31 -9.31 34.83
N ALA A 835 -20.84 -8.10 34.85
CA ALA A 835 -22.24 -7.85 35.17
C ALA A 835 -23.20 -8.52 34.17
N GLN A 836 -22.90 -8.45 32.87
CA GLN A 836 -23.67 -9.14 31.83
C GLN A 836 -23.62 -10.66 31.98
N THR A 837 -22.45 -11.21 32.29
CA THR A 837 -22.27 -12.65 32.53
C THR A 837 -23.11 -13.10 33.74
N LEU A 838 -23.01 -12.40 34.87
CA LEU A 838 -23.82 -12.71 36.07
C LEU A 838 -25.33 -12.59 35.79
N THR A 839 -25.74 -11.60 34.99
CA THR A 839 -27.14 -11.42 34.57
C THR A 839 -27.62 -12.61 33.72
N ARG A 840 -26.81 -13.08 32.76
CA ARG A 840 -27.10 -14.27 31.95
C ARG A 840 -27.24 -15.51 32.83
N LEU A 841 -26.30 -15.72 33.77
CA LEU A 841 -26.34 -16.85 34.70
C LEU A 841 -27.60 -16.83 35.57
N ALA A 842 -27.92 -15.68 36.17
CA ALA A 842 -29.13 -15.51 36.98
C ALA A 842 -30.41 -15.79 36.18
N ARG A 843 -30.49 -15.27 34.94
CA ARG A 843 -31.64 -15.49 34.05
C ARG A 843 -31.88 -16.97 33.76
N LEU A 844 -30.81 -17.75 33.64
CA LEU A 844 -30.85 -19.20 33.36
C LEU A 844 -31.01 -20.05 34.63
N GLY A 845 -31.28 -19.43 35.78
CA GLY A 845 -31.55 -20.12 37.03
C GLY A 845 -30.29 -20.54 37.82
N LEU A 846 -29.08 -20.11 37.42
CA LEU A 846 -27.91 -20.40 38.23
C LEU A 846 -27.90 -19.58 39.53
N PRO A 847 -27.58 -20.21 40.67
CA PRO A 847 -27.36 -19.55 41.96
C PRO A 847 -26.05 -18.74 41.93
N VAL A 848 -26.15 -17.45 41.58
CA VAL A 848 -24.97 -16.61 41.31
C VAL A 848 -24.00 -16.51 42.50
N ASP A 849 -24.50 -16.61 43.73
CA ASP A 849 -23.72 -16.67 44.98
C ASP A 849 -22.86 -17.94 45.12
N ARG A 850 -23.20 -19.01 44.38
CA ARG A 850 -22.46 -20.28 44.30
C ARG A 850 -21.60 -20.40 43.05
N VAL A 851 -21.60 -19.39 42.16
CA VAL A 851 -20.74 -19.37 40.96
C VAL A 851 -19.49 -18.54 41.22
N ILE A 852 -18.33 -19.13 40.98
CA ILE A 852 -17.01 -18.52 41.06
C ILE A 852 -16.53 -18.20 39.65
N LEU A 853 -16.39 -16.92 39.34
CA LEU A 853 -15.84 -16.44 38.07
C LEU A 853 -14.36 -16.10 38.24
N GLU A 854 -13.50 -16.85 37.55
CA GLU A 854 -12.04 -16.68 37.61
C GLU A 854 -11.52 -16.14 36.26
N PRO A 855 -10.68 -15.10 36.25
CA PRO A 855 -10.06 -14.62 35.02
C PRO A 855 -9.03 -15.64 34.50
N ARG A 856 -9.07 -15.89 33.20
CA ARG A 856 -8.08 -16.75 32.54
C ARG A 856 -6.70 -16.08 32.54
N LYS A 857 -5.74 -16.70 33.25
CA LYS A 857 -4.35 -16.23 33.34
C LYS A 857 -3.40 -17.39 33.08
N ARG A 858 -2.26 -17.12 32.44
CA ARG A 858 -1.23 -18.15 32.21
C ARG A 858 -0.73 -18.77 33.52
N SER A 859 -0.69 -18.00 34.61
CA SER A 859 -0.35 -18.47 35.95
C SER A 859 -1.39 -19.41 36.58
N ASN A 860 -2.64 -19.37 36.11
CA ASN A 860 -3.75 -20.17 36.62
C ASN A 860 -3.87 -21.52 35.88
N GLN A 861 -3.20 -21.65 34.73
CA GLN A 861 -3.23 -22.85 33.91
C GLN A 861 -2.71 -24.04 34.72
N TYR A 862 -3.49 -25.12 34.77
CA TYR A 862 -3.31 -26.33 35.59
C TYR A 862 -3.62 -26.19 37.09
N VAL A 863 -3.22 -25.10 37.74
CA VAL A 863 -3.40 -24.91 39.20
C VAL A 863 -4.88 -24.86 39.60
N LEU A 864 -5.76 -24.33 38.74
CA LEU A 864 -7.19 -24.28 39.05
C LEU A 864 -7.85 -25.66 39.14
N TYR A 865 -7.27 -26.71 38.54
CA TYR A 865 -7.83 -28.06 38.63
C TYR A 865 -7.76 -28.64 40.06
N ASP A 866 -6.80 -28.18 40.86
CA ASP A 866 -6.69 -28.53 42.28
C ASP A 866 -7.81 -27.90 43.13
N ARG A 867 -8.67 -27.05 42.55
CA ARG A 867 -9.82 -26.41 43.24
C ARG A 867 -11.17 -27.05 42.90
N ILE A 868 -11.22 -28.03 42.00
CA ILE A 868 -12.48 -28.61 41.53
C ILE A 868 -12.49 -30.13 41.72
N ASP A 869 -13.63 -30.69 42.14
CA ASP A 869 -13.83 -32.12 42.34
C ASP A 869 -14.24 -32.83 41.05
N ILE A 870 -15.07 -32.18 40.23
CA ILE A 870 -15.65 -32.74 39.01
C ILE A 870 -15.63 -31.67 37.93
N ALA A 871 -15.09 -32.00 36.76
CA ALA A 871 -15.20 -31.15 35.58
C ALA A 871 -16.51 -31.46 34.82
N LEU A 872 -17.19 -30.40 34.40
CA LEU A 872 -18.40 -30.46 33.59
C LEU A 872 -18.03 -30.08 32.15
N ASP A 873 -18.15 -31.02 31.23
CA ASP A 873 -17.84 -30.78 29.81
C ASP A 873 -19.01 -30.02 29.15
N PRO A 874 -18.73 -28.91 28.41
CA PRO A 874 -19.79 -28.19 27.72
C PRO A 874 -20.27 -28.96 26.48
N PHE A 875 -21.50 -28.66 26.07
CA PHE A 875 -22.09 -29.18 24.84
C PHE A 875 -22.91 -28.07 24.12
N PRO A 876 -23.04 -28.12 22.79
CA PRO A 876 -22.73 -29.25 21.92
C PRO A 876 -21.26 -29.36 21.48
N PHE A 877 -20.39 -28.42 21.87
CA PHE A 877 -18.96 -28.49 21.57
C PHE A 877 -18.16 -28.91 22.81
N ASN A 878 -17.68 -30.15 22.81
CA ASN A 878 -16.94 -30.73 23.93
C ASN A 878 -15.52 -30.15 24.11
N GLY A 879 -14.93 -30.41 25.28
CA GLY A 879 -13.52 -30.22 25.54
C GLY A 879 -12.64 -31.24 24.80
N GLY A 880 -11.50 -30.75 24.30
CA GLY A 880 -10.42 -31.57 23.76
C GLY A 880 -9.22 -31.50 24.70
N THR A 881 -8.27 -30.59 24.42
CA THR A 881 -7.10 -30.36 25.30
C THR A 881 -7.49 -30.08 26.75
N THR A 882 -8.52 -29.26 27.00
CA THR A 882 -8.99 -28.96 28.37
C THR A 882 -9.43 -30.21 29.12
N THR A 883 -10.09 -31.16 28.44
CA THR A 883 -10.51 -32.44 29.03
C THR A 883 -9.29 -33.29 29.39
N LEU A 884 -8.31 -33.37 28.48
CA LEU A 884 -7.06 -34.10 28.73
C LEU A 884 -6.25 -33.49 29.87
N ASP A 885 -6.19 -32.16 29.94
CA ASP A 885 -5.56 -31.44 31.05
C ASP A 885 -6.27 -31.73 32.37
N ALA A 886 -7.61 -31.73 32.40
CA ALA A 886 -8.40 -32.05 33.60
C ALA A 886 -8.11 -33.47 34.10
N LEU A 887 -8.16 -34.47 33.20
CA LEU A 887 -7.89 -35.86 33.52
C LEU A 887 -6.44 -36.07 33.99
N TRP A 888 -5.48 -35.38 33.35
CA TRP A 888 -4.07 -35.42 33.75
C TRP A 888 -3.83 -34.79 35.14
N MET A 889 -4.63 -33.78 35.49
CA MET A 889 -4.70 -33.18 36.82
C MET A 889 -5.63 -33.92 37.78
N ASN A 890 -5.92 -35.20 37.51
CA ASN A 890 -6.71 -36.07 38.36
C ASN A 890 -8.15 -35.59 38.62
N VAL A 891 -8.72 -34.76 37.72
CA VAL A 891 -10.13 -34.33 37.81
C VAL A 891 -10.98 -35.20 36.88
N PRO A 892 -11.97 -35.95 37.38
CA PRO A 892 -12.91 -36.67 36.55
C PRO A 892 -13.82 -35.71 35.77
N VAL A 893 -14.16 -36.07 34.54
CA VAL A 893 -14.96 -35.25 33.62
C VAL A 893 -16.25 -35.97 33.29
N VAL A 894 -17.40 -35.30 33.42
CA VAL A 894 -18.70 -35.81 32.94
C VAL A 894 -18.98 -35.20 31.58
N ALA A 895 -19.36 -36.04 30.61
CA ALA A 895 -19.52 -35.66 29.21
C ALA A 895 -20.91 -36.01 28.67
N LEU A 896 -21.41 -35.20 27.73
CA LEU A 896 -22.57 -35.53 26.92
C LEU A 896 -22.11 -35.82 25.49
N ALA A 897 -22.34 -37.06 25.03
CA ALA A 897 -22.02 -37.47 23.68
C ALA A 897 -23.15 -37.11 22.71
N GLY A 898 -22.85 -36.25 21.73
CA GLY A 898 -23.76 -35.89 20.64
C GLY A 898 -23.62 -36.78 19.40
N GLY A 899 -24.17 -36.29 18.28
CA GLY A 899 -24.30 -37.02 17.01
C GLY A 899 -23.28 -36.66 15.93
N TYR A 900 -22.19 -35.97 16.26
CA TYR A 900 -21.14 -35.54 15.34
C TYR A 900 -19.81 -35.36 16.08
N PHE A 901 -18.69 -35.29 15.33
CA PHE A 901 -17.32 -35.34 15.87
C PHE A 901 -17.07 -34.43 17.08
N THR A 902 -17.33 -33.12 16.95
CA THR A 902 -17.03 -32.14 18.03
C THR A 902 -17.85 -32.34 19.29
N ALA A 903 -19.05 -32.93 19.17
CA ALA A 903 -19.92 -33.29 20.29
C ALA A 903 -19.57 -34.65 20.90
N ARG A 904 -18.49 -35.30 20.43
CA ARG A 904 -18.05 -36.63 20.89
C ARG A 904 -16.58 -36.67 21.30
N LEU A 905 -15.87 -35.54 21.23
CA LEU A 905 -14.46 -35.46 21.60
C LEU A 905 -14.19 -35.99 23.01
N CYS A 906 -14.94 -35.49 24.01
CA CYS A 906 -14.76 -35.93 25.39
C CYS A 906 -15.18 -37.40 25.58
N ALA A 907 -16.22 -37.85 24.86
CA ALA A 907 -16.64 -39.25 24.88
C ALA A 907 -15.52 -40.17 24.36
N SER A 908 -14.88 -39.85 23.24
CA SER A 908 -13.75 -40.63 22.71
C SER A 908 -12.57 -40.71 23.69
N ILE A 909 -12.25 -39.60 24.37
CA ILE A 909 -11.21 -39.58 25.40
C ILE A 909 -11.58 -40.52 26.56
N LEU A 910 -12.81 -40.41 27.08
CA LEU A 910 -13.29 -41.22 28.21
C LEU A 910 -13.37 -42.73 27.87
N GLU A 911 -13.76 -43.08 26.64
CA GLU A 911 -13.73 -44.46 26.15
C GLU A 911 -12.29 -45.02 26.16
N ASN A 912 -11.33 -44.27 25.61
CA ASN A 912 -9.94 -44.72 25.51
C ASN A 912 -9.25 -44.90 26.88
N ILE A 913 -9.62 -44.12 27.89
CA ILE A 913 -9.05 -44.25 29.25
C ILE A 913 -9.81 -45.26 30.12
N GLY A 914 -10.91 -45.83 29.63
CA GLY A 914 -11.71 -46.83 30.34
C GLY A 914 -12.69 -46.25 31.36
N LEU A 915 -13.30 -45.10 31.07
CA LEU A 915 -14.34 -44.46 31.88
C LEU A 915 -15.66 -44.18 31.13
N PRO A 916 -16.24 -45.18 30.40
CA PRO A 916 -17.47 -44.96 29.64
C PRO A 916 -18.68 -44.63 30.54
N GLU A 917 -18.62 -44.96 31.83
CA GLU A 917 -19.66 -44.62 32.80
C GLU A 917 -19.79 -43.12 33.08
N LEU A 918 -18.84 -42.30 32.64
CA LEU A 918 -18.92 -40.84 32.74
C LEU A 918 -19.51 -40.19 31.48
N ILE A 919 -19.91 -40.99 30.49
CA ILE A 919 -20.48 -40.55 29.22
C ILE A 919 -22.02 -40.68 29.26
N ALA A 920 -22.71 -39.56 29.13
CA ALA A 920 -24.16 -39.52 28.93
C ALA A 920 -24.51 -39.50 27.43
N THR A 921 -25.68 -40.05 27.10
CA THR A 921 -26.25 -40.07 25.74
C THR A 921 -27.38 -39.05 25.56
N ASP A 922 -27.84 -38.48 26.65
CA ASP A 922 -28.87 -37.44 26.71
C ASP A 922 -28.60 -36.53 27.92
N GLU A 923 -29.31 -35.40 27.96
CA GLU A 923 -29.07 -34.37 28.98
C GLU A 923 -29.51 -34.79 30.39
N GLU A 924 -30.58 -35.60 30.51
CA GLU A 924 -31.02 -36.11 31.81
C GLU A 924 -29.96 -37.03 32.40
N GLY A 925 -29.40 -37.93 31.58
CA GLY A 925 -28.26 -38.76 31.93
C GLY A 925 -27.02 -37.96 32.29
N TYR A 926 -26.77 -36.83 31.62
CA TYR A 926 -25.65 -35.94 31.95
C TYR A 926 -25.77 -35.38 33.36
N VAL A 927 -26.95 -34.83 33.71
CA VAL A 927 -27.25 -34.34 35.06
C VAL A 927 -27.16 -35.48 36.08
N ALA A 928 -27.79 -36.62 35.80
CA ALA A 928 -27.82 -37.76 36.70
C ALA A 928 -26.41 -38.28 37.03
N ARG A 929 -25.52 -38.38 36.04
CA ARG A 929 -24.12 -38.80 36.25
C ARG A 929 -23.33 -37.81 37.08
N ALA A 930 -23.48 -36.50 36.83
CA ALA A 930 -22.81 -35.47 37.62
C ALA A 930 -23.26 -35.49 39.09
N VAL A 931 -24.56 -35.62 39.34
CA VAL A 931 -25.13 -35.73 40.69
C VAL A 931 -24.67 -37.01 41.38
N ALA A 932 -24.70 -38.15 40.69
CA ALA A 932 -24.26 -39.43 41.25
C ALA A 932 -22.77 -39.40 41.63
N LEU A 933 -21.92 -38.85 40.77
CA LEU A 933 -20.49 -38.71 41.05
C LEU A 933 -20.23 -37.72 42.20
N ALA A 934 -21.05 -36.67 42.35
CA ALA A 934 -20.99 -35.73 43.47
C ALA A 934 -21.46 -36.34 44.81
N ALA A 935 -22.33 -37.36 44.78
CA ALA A 935 -22.73 -38.10 45.97
C ALA A 935 -21.70 -39.16 46.40
N ASP A 936 -20.92 -39.71 45.46
CA ASP A 936 -19.97 -40.82 45.71
C ASP A 936 -18.54 -40.33 46.02
N LEU A 937 -18.27 -40.04 47.30
CA LEU A 937 -16.95 -39.56 47.75
C LEU A 937 -15.83 -40.60 47.51
N ASP A 938 -16.11 -41.88 47.72
CA ASP A 938 -15.12 -42.95 47.56
C ASP A 938 -14.70 -43.09 46.09
N ARG A 939 -15.67 -43.00 45.16
CA ARG A 939 -15.37 -42.98 43.73
C ARG A 939 -14.56 -41.76 43.34
N ARG A 940 -14.88 -40.56 43.85
CA ARG A 940 -14.08 -39.35 43.58
C ARG A 940 -12.65 -39.48 44.08
N ARG A 941 -12.44 -39.98 45.30
CA ARG A 941 -11.11 -40.23 45.86
C ARG A 941 -10.32 -41.27 45.06
N ALA A 942 -10.99 -42.34 44.62
CA ALA A 942 -10.37 -43.35 43.77
C ALA A 942 -9.93 -42.76 42.41
N LEU A 943 -10.82 -42.02 41.73
CA LEU A 943 -10.49 -41.34 40.48
C LEU A 943 -9.36 -40.34 40.66
N ARG A 944 -9.40 -39.51 41.71
CA ARG A 944 -8.33 -38.55 42.03
C ARG A 944 -6.97 -39.23 42.19
N ARG A 945 -6.91 -40.43 42.77
CA ARG A 945 -5.66 -41.17 42.94
C ARG A 945 -5.18 -41.82 41.63
N ASP A 946 -6.10 -42.37 40.84
CA ASP A 946 -5.75 -43.34 39.80
C ASP A 946 -5.74 -42.74 38.37
N LEU A 947 -6.43 -41.62 38.13
CA LEU A 947 -6.66 -41.04 36.79
C LEU A 947 -5.39 -40.79 35.97
N ARG A 948 -4.36 -40.16 36.55
CA ARG A 948 -3.10 -39.91 35.85
C ARG A 948 -2.40 -41.19 35.41
N GLN A 949 -2.48 -42.26 36.21
CA GLN A 949 -1.93 -43.58 35.83
C GLN A 949 -2.79 -44.26 34.75
N MET A 950 -4.12 -44.11 34.82
CA MET A 950 -5.03 -44.58 33.77
C MET A 950 -4.71 -43.93 32.43
N MET A 951 -4.55 -42.60 32.41
CA MET A 951 -4.10 -41.82 31.24
C MET A 951 -2.79 -42.35 30.68
N ALA A 952 -1.77 -42.52 31.52
CA ALA A 952 -0.44 -42.99 31.10
C ALA A 952 -0.41 -44.40 30.50
N ARG A 953 -1.39 -45.26 30.84
CA ARG A 953 -1.52 -46.62 30.30
C ARG A 953 -2.49 -46.73 29.12
N SER A 954 -3.21 -45.66 28.82
CA SER A 954 -4.24 -45.63 27.78
C SER A 954 -3.63 -45.43 26.38
N PRO A 955 -4.41 -45.70 25.31
CA PRO A 955 -4.03 -45.34 23.94
C PRO A 955 -3.69 -43.85 23.76
N MET A 956 -4.21 -42.96 24.62
CA MET A 956 -3.94 -41.52 24.53
C MET A 956 -2.46 -41.18 24.75
N MET A 957 -1.69 -42.02 25.45
CA MET A 957 -0.26 -41.79 25.71
C MET A 957 0.64 -42.87 25.09
N ASP A 958 0.09 -43.75 24.24
CA ASP A 958 0.88 -44.71 23.45
C ASP A 958 1.40 -44.04 22.16
N PHE A 959 2.43 -43.20 22.30
CA PHE A 959 3.00 -42.43 21.18
C PHE A 959 3.51 -43.32 20.05
N SER A 960 4.16 -44.43 20.40
CA SER A 960 4.70 -45.39 19.44
C SER A 960 3.62 -46.20 18.72
N GLY A 961 2.52 -46.54 19.39
CA GLY A 961 1.34 -47.15 18.78
C GLY A 961 0.65 -46.19 17.84
N PHE A 962 0.42 -44.95 18.29
CA PHE A 962 -0.23 -43.92 17.48
C PHE A 962 0.56 -43.61 16.19
N ALA A 963 1.89 -43.49 16.28
CA ALA A 963 2.73 -43.29 15.10
C ALA A 963 2.58 -44.43 14.08
N ARG A 964 2.55 -45.70 14.54
CA ARG A 964 2.32 -46.86 13.66
C ARG A 964 0.93 -46.85 13.02
N ASP A 965 -0.09 -46.47 13.76
CA ASP A 965 -1.47 -46.39 13.26
C ASP A 965 -1.60 -45.30 12.18
N ILE A 966 -1.02 -44.12 12.41
CA ILE A 966 -0.97 -43.02 11.42
C ILE A 966 -0.15 -43.41 10.18
N GLU A 967 1.00 -44.04 10.35
CA GLU A 967 1.85 -44.44 9.22
C GLU A 967 1.20 -45.53 8.37
N THR A 968 0.44 -46.43 9.00
CA THR A 968 -0.39 -47.41 8.30
C THR A 968 -1.46 -46.70 7.48
N ALA A 969 -2.15 -45.73 8.07
CA ALA A 969 -3.13 -44.90 7.36
C ALA A 969 -2.52 -44.22 6.13
N TYR A 970 -1.37 -43.56 6.28
CA TYR A 970 -0.67 -42.93 5.16
C TYR A 970 -0.31 -43.93 4.07
N ARG A 971 0.21 -45.11 4.44
CA ARG A 971 0.57 -46.15 3.48
C ARG A 971 -0.64 -46.63 2.69
N GLU A 972 -1.77 -46.84 3.34
CA GLU A 972 -3.00 -47.33 2.70
C GLU A 972 -3.66 -46.27 1.83
N MET A 973 -3.74 -45.01 2.27
CA MET A 973 -4.20 -43.89 1.43
C MET A 973 -3.36 -43.76 0.15
N TRP A 974 -2.04 -43.92 0.27
CA TRP A 974 -1.13 -43.89 -0.88
C TRP A 974 -1.35 -45.07 -1.85
N ARG A 975 -1.57 -46.28 -1.31
CA ARG A 975 -1.89 -47.47 -2.13
C ARG A 975 -3.19 -47.28 -2.91
N ILE A 976 -4.24 -46.77 -2.27
CA ILE A 976 -5.52 -46.44 -2.92
C ILE A 976 -5.30 -45.47 -4.09
N TRP A 977 -4.47 -44.43 -3.89
CA TRP A 977 -4.13 -43.52 -4.98
C TRP A 977 -3.36 -44.23 -6.10
N CYS A 978 -2.33 -45.02 -5.80
CA CYS A 978 -1.58 -45.78 -6.80
C CYS A 978 -2.48 -46.71 -7.62
N ASP A 979 -3.38 -47.42 -6.97
CA ASP A 979 -4.34 -48.32 -7.63
C ASP A 979 -5.29 -47.55 -8.56
N SER A 980 -5.74 -46.36 -8.14
CA SER A 980 -6.58 -45.48 -8.97
C SER A 980 -5.85 -45.00 -10.24
N GLN A 981 -4.54 -44.76 -10.16
CA GLN A 981 -3.73 -44.36 -11.32
C GLN A 981 -3.42 -45.54 -12.24
N ALA A 982 -3.31 -46.76 -11.70
CA ALA A 982 -3.13 -47.97 -12.50
C ALA A 982 -4.42 -48.37 -13.26
N ALA A 983 -5.58 -47.98 -12.73
CA ALA A 983 -6.89 -48.26 -13.33
C ALA A 983 -7.35 -47.21 -14.37
N ALA A 984 -6.79 -46.00 -14.33
CA ALA A 984 -7.08 -44.88 -15.26
C ALA A 984 -6.19 -44.95 -16.51
#